data_AF-A0A1F6TZU2-F1
#
_entry.id   AF-A0A1F6TZU2-F1
#
_cell.length_a   1.000
_cell.length_b   1.000
_cell.length_c   1.000
_cell.angle_alpha   90.00
_cell.angle_beta   90.00
_cell.angle_gamma   90.00
#
_symmetry.space_group_name_H-M   'P 1'
#
loop_
_entity.id
_entity.type
_entity.pdbx_description
1 polymer ?
#
loop_
_entity_poly.entity_id
_entity_poly.type
_entity_poly.pdbx_seq_one_letter_code
_entity_poly.pdbx_strand_id
1 'polypeptide(L)'
;MVVIDPRRTDTCDIADLHLALKPGSDVLLFNGLLTFLHANGDTNPFFVDAHTEGAESALAAARQSAPDTAHVAHGCGLSEEAVATFYRWFSRHEKTVTVYSQGVNQSSSGTDKVNAIINCHLLTGRIGRPGMGPFSLTGQPNAMGGREVGGLANQLAAHMDFDHPEHIDRVGRFWNTSAIARRPGLKAVEMFDAIGAGRIKAVWIIATNPVVSLPDADKVRASLTRCELVVVSDCVRHTDTTALAHILLPAPAWGEKDGTVTNSERRISRQRAFAKPAGEAKPDWWMVCEVARRLGFGTAFDYRGAADIFREHAALSGFENSGARAFDIGALAVLGDAYYDRLAPIQWPVTDQAPAGTARLFADGRFFSPNRKARFVALTSRPPAHAPNDDYPLALNTGRVRDQWHTMTRTGLSPRLASHTPEPFVEVHPRDAAAQNLADGGLARLESRWGAMLARVRVSEHQQPGSVYVPMHWNDQYARLARADALVNPATDPVSGQPELKHTPVQIRPYAAAWHGFVLSRRALTVPAEAEYCVRVRGKDFWRYELAGHAAPADWPSFARALLCTPLASGERAEWVELLDAAQSRYHGVRLLGRAQGAYLESVAFIAPTVSLPPRAWLASLFAKATLTRAERAHLIAGSLPQNQTDIGEMLCACFGVSRAAVREAIRRESLDNAEAVGRLLKAGTNCCSCLPEIRALIASARGTKHAA
;
A
#
# COMPACT_ATOMS: atom_id res chain seq x y z
N MET A 1 17.74 14.84 9.11
CA MET A 1 16.77 13.74 9.02
C MET A 1 17.49 12.41 8.98
N VAL A 2 17.04 11.43 9.78
CA VAL A 2 17.54 10.04 9.76
C VAL A 2 16.45 9.16 9.17
N VAL A 3 16.79 8.33 8.19
CA VAL A 3 15.90 7.30 7.64
C VAL A 3 16.35 5.94 8.15
N ILE A 4 15.44 5.22 8.82
CA ILE A 4 15.67 3.88 9.33
C ILE A 4 14.78 2.94 8.52
N ASP A 5 15.35 2.33 7.48
CA ASP A 5 14.65 1.46 6.54
C ASP A 5 15.68 0.50 5.91
N PRO A 6 15.46 -0.82 5.87
CA PRO A 6 16.39 -1.73 5.20
C PRO A 6 16.63 -1.35 3.74
N ARG A 7 15.63 -0.79 3.05
CA ARG A 7 15.74 -0.38 1.65
C ARG A 7 16.13 1.09 1.54
N ARG A 8 16.97 1.42 0.55
CA ARG A 8 17.23 2.83 0.19
C ARG A 8 16.03 3.39 -0.60
N THR A 9 15.08 3.98 0.12
CA THR A 9 13.88 4.59 -0.47
C THR A 9 14.15 6.00 -0.98
N ASP A 10 13.23 6.58 -1.77
CA ASP A 10 13.36 7.97 -2.26
C ASP A 10 13.55 9.00 -1.14
N THR A 11 13.03 8.73 0.06
CA THR A 11 13.24 9.59 1.24
C THR A 11 14.71 9.69 1.64
N CYS A 12 15.53 8.67 1.34
CA CYS A 12 16.96 8.68 1.61
C CYS A 12 17.71 9.74 0.79
N ASP A 13 17.17 10.23 -0.33
CA ASP A 13 17.83 11.24 -1.17
C ASP A 13 17.88 12.64 -0.52
N ILE A 14 17.11 12.86 0.54
CA ILE A 14 17.13 14.09 1.34
C ILE A 14 17.45 13.79 2.82
N ALA A 15 17.91 12.57 3.12
CA ALA A 15 18.31 12.17 4.46
C ALA A 15 19.77 12.51 4.71
N ASP A 16 20.09 12.94 5.94
CA ASP A 16 21.47 13.16 6.37
C ASP A 16 22.15 11.85 6.79
N LEU A 17 21.35 10.84 7.14
CA LEU A 17 21.81 9.50 7.51
C LEU A 17 20.75 8.46 7.14
N HIS A 18 21.18 7.37 6.50
CA HIS A 18 20.37 6.19 6.23
C HIS A 18 20.91 5.00 7.03
N LEU A 19 20.07 4.46 7.90
CA LEU A 19 20.34 3.23 8.65
C LEU A 19 19.60 2.06 7.97
N ALA A 20 20.33 1.35 7.11
CA ALA A 20 19.85 0.15 6.45
C ALA A 20 19.93 -1.05 7.41
N LEU A 21 19.07 -1.07 8.42
CA LEU A 21 19.11 -2.10 9.46
C LEU A 21 18.60 -3.46 8.95
N LYS A 22 19.10 -4.54 9.55
CA LYS A 22 18.57 -5.89 9.35
C LYS A 22 17.09 -5.93 9.77
N PRO A 23 16.17 -6.45 8.93
CA PRO A 23 14.75 -6.53 9.28
C PRO A 23 14.53 -7.22 10.64
N GLY A 24 13.75 -6.59 11.52
CA GLY A 24 13.46 -7.11 12.86
C GLY A 24 14.38 -6.59 13.98
N SER A 25 15.49 -5.92 13.65
CA SER A 25 16.45 -5.41 14.64
C SER A 25 16.08 -4.06 15.28
N ASP A 26 14.88 -3.54 15.03
CA ASP A 26 14.44 -2.22 15.49
C ASP A 26 14.51 -2.06 17.03
N VAL A 27 14.06 -3.07 17.79
CA VAL A 27 14.10 -3.03 19.26
C VAL A 27 15.55 -2.93 19.77
N LEU A 28 16.49 -3.64 19.13
CA LEU A 28 17.90 -3.58 19.49
C LEU A 28 18.48 -2.17 19.31
N LEU A 29 18.18 -1.53 18.18
CA LEU A 29 18.62 -0.16 17.89
C LEU A 29 18.06 0.85 18.91
N PHE A 30 16.77 0.76 19.24
CA PHE A 30 16.15 1.70 20.18
C PHE A 30 16.48 1.39 21.65
N ASN A 31 16.72 0.13 22.03
CA ASN A 31 17.25 -0.21 23.34
C ASN A 31 18.67 0.34 23.52
N GLY A 32 19.51 0.26 22.49
CA GLY A 32 20.83 0.87 22.52
C GLY A 32 20.77 2.40 22.63
N LEU A 33 19.82 3.04 21.93
CA LEU A 33 19.57 4.48 22.09
C LEU A 33 19.14 4.82 23.52
N LEU A 34 18.25 4.03 24.11
CA LEU A 34 17.80 4.22 25.49
C LEU A 34 18.96 4.12 26.49
N THR A 35 19.81 3.10 26.34
CA THR A 35 21.02 2.92 27.15
C THR A 35 21.99 4.09 26.98
N PHE A 36 22.23 4.54 25.74
CA PHE A 36 23.12 5.66 25.43
C PHE A 36 22.64 6.97 26.06
N LEU A 37 21.35 7.29 25.92
CA LEU A 37 20.75 8.51 26.49
C LEU A 37 20.89 8.54 28.01
N HIS A 38 20.65 7.41 28.67
CA HIS A 38 20.80 7.31 30.11
C HIS A 38 22.27 7.44 30.55
N ALA A 39 23.19 6.75 29.87
CA ALA A 39 24.63 6.78 30.19
C ALA A 39 25.25 8.18 30.04
N ASN A 40 24.74 8.98 29.11
CA ASN A 40 25.22 10.35 28.87
C ASN A 40 24.50 11.42 29.72
N GLY A 41 23.55 11.04 30.57
CA GLY A 41 22.77 11.99 31.36
C GLY A 41 21.73 12.77 30.56
N ASP A 42 21.41 12.37 29.33
CA ASP A 42 20.39 12.99 28.46
C ASP A 42 18.96 12.58 28.85
N THR A 43 18.71 12.45 30.15
CA THR A 43 17.40 12.10 30.74
C THR A 43 16.72 13.37 31.21
N ASN A 44 15.39 13.40 31.21
CA ASN A 44 14.62 14.43 31.92
C ASN A 44 14.15 13.85 33.28
N PRO A 45 14.96 13.97 34.36
CA PRO A 45 14.66 13.31 35.64
C PRO A 45 13.35 13.80 36.25
N PHE A 46 13.08 15.12 36.19
CA PHE A 46 11.82 15.67 36.68
C PHE A 46 10.60 15.06 35.97
N PHE A 47 10.68 14.89 34.64
CA PHE A 47 9.60 14.26 33.90
C PHE A 47 9.47 12.78 34.23
N VAL A 48 10.58 12.04 34.26
CA VAL A 48 10.59 10.60 34.54
C VAL A 48 10.00 10.32 35.92
N ASP A 49 10.46 11.02 36.95
CA ASP A 49 10.03 10.79 38.33
C ASP A 49 8.55 11.17 38.55
N ALA A 50 8.14 12.33 38.03
CA ALA A 50 6.80 12.87 38.25
C ALA A 50 5.73 12.22 37.36
N HIS A 51 6.06 11.88 36.11
CA HIS A 51 5.08 11.55 35.07
C HIS A 51 5.22 10.14 34.49
N THR A 52 6.17 9.32 34.95
CA THR A 52 6.37 7.97 34.42
C THR A 52 6.54 6.88 35.50
N GLU A 53 6.43 5.62 35.09
CA GLU A 53 6.77 4.44 35.90
C GLU A 53 7.49 3.37 35.06
N GLY A 54 8.25 2.50 35.71
CA GLY A 54 8.92 1.35 35.06
C GLY A 54 10.25 1.67 34.35
N ALA A 55 10.82 2.87 34.54
CA ALA A 55 12.05 3.28 33.86
C ALA A 55 13.25 2.35 34.16
N GLU A 56 13.42 1.94 35.43
CA GLU A 56 14.53 1.09 35.85
C GLU A 56 14.50 -0.29 35.17
N SER A 57 13.34 -0.94 35.10
CA SER A 57 13.20 -2.26 34.47
C SER A 57 13.43 -2.19 32.96
N ALA A 58 12.95 -1.13 32.31
CA ALA A 58 13.20 -0.90 30.89
C ALA A 58 14.69 -0.64 30.59
N LEU A 59 15.37 0.16 31.42
CA LEU A 59 16.81 0.39 31.30
C LEU A 59 17.62 -0.88 31.56
N ALA A 60 17.23 -1.70 32.53
CA ALA A 60 17.90 -2.98 32.80
C ALA A 60 17.80 -3.93 31.60
N ALA A 61 16.59 -4.10 31.04
CA ALA A 61 16.38 -4.91 29.84
C ALA A 61 17.13 -4.36 28.61
N ALA A 62 17.13 -3.03 28.44
CA ALA A 62 17.86 -2.37 27.38
C ALA A 62 19.37 -2.61 27.48
N ARG A 63 19.98 -2.44 28.66
CA ARG A 63 21.42 -2.73 28.87
C ARG A 63 21.77 -4.20 28.65
N GLN A 64 20.89 -5.12 29.04
CA GLN A 64 21.11 -6.55 28.83
C GLN A 64 21.10 -6.90 27.33
N SER A 65 20.18 -6.32 26.57
CA SER A 65 20.03 -6.59 25.13
C SER A 65 20.96 -5.77 24.24
N ALA A 66 21.40 -4.59 24.70
CA ALA A 66 22.19 -3.62 23.96
C ALA A 66 23.28 -3.01 24.87
N PRO A 67 24.30 -3.79 25.25
CA PRO A 67 25.31 -3.38 26.24
C PRO A 67 26.20 -2.23 25.76
N ASP A 68 26.51 -2.19 24.47
CA ASP A 68 27.35 -1.17 23.85
C ASP A 68 26.98 -0.93 22.38
N THR A 69 27.57 0.13 21.80
CA THR A 69 27.28 0.56 20.42
C THR A 69 27.75 -0.47 19.38
N ALA A 70 28.87 -1.16 19.63
CA ALA A 70 29.43 -2.17 18.73
C ALA A 70 28.52 -3.40 18.63
N HIS A 71 27.97 -3.86 19.76
CA HIS A 71 27.00 -4.94 19.83
C HIS A 71 25.73 -4.61 19.04
N VAL A 72 25.19 -3.40 19.23
CA VAL A 72 24.02 -2.94 18.46
C VAL A 72 24.33 -2.89 16.97
N ALA A 73 25.46 -2.30 16.59
CA ALA A 73 25.86 -2.18 15.20
C ALA A 73 25.95 -3.55 14.52
N HIS A 74 26.60 -4.52 15.17
CA HIS A 74 26.67 -5.89 14.70
C HIS A 74 25.28 -6.54 14.55
N GLY A 75 24.45 -6.49 15.60
CA GLY A 75 23.12 -7.11 15.57
C GLY A 75 22.14 -6.46 14.59
N CYS A 76 22.30 -5.17 14.32
CA CYS A 76 21.52 -4.44 13.33
C CYS A 76 22.09 -4.54 11.90
N GLY A 77 23.30 -5.10 11.71
CA GLY A 77 23.97 -5.09 10.40
C GLY A 77 24.36 -3.68 9.93
N LEU A 78 24.70 -2.80 10.86
CA LEU A 78 25.08 -1.40 10.63
C LEU A 78 26.56 -1.18 10.98
N SER A 79 27.15 -0.09 10.47
CA SER A 79 28.45 0.37 10.97
C SER A 79 28.30 1.02 12.34
N GLU A 80 29.28 0.83 13.23
CA GLU A 80 29.31 1.45 14.56
C GLU A 80 29.24 2.98 14.49
N GLU A 81 29.94 3.60 13.53
CA GLU A 81 29.91 5.05 13.31
C GLU A 81 28.50 5.58 13.03
N ALA A 82 27.74 4.90 12.18
CA ALA A 82 26.36 5.30 11.85
C ALA A 82 25.43 5.21 13.08
N VAL A 83 25.56 4.14 13.88
CA VAL A 83 24.78 3.99 15.12
C VAL A 83 25.15 5.08 16.13
N ALA A 84 26.46 5.29 16.36
CA ALA A 84 26.94 6.35 17.24
C ALA A 84 26.49 7.74 16.77
N THR A 85 26.48 7.99 15.46
CA THR A 85 26.01 9.25 14.89
C THR A 85 24.52 9.46 15.13
N PHE A 86 23.69 8.44 14.89
CA PHE A 86 22.27 8.48 15.20
C PHE A 86 22.02 8.79 16.68
N TYR A 87 22.71 8.10 17.59
CA TYR A 87 22.57 8.32 19.03
C TYR A 87 22.96 9.74 19.45
N ARG A 88 24.12 10.23 18.99
CA ARG A 88 24.56 11.61 19.25
C ARG A 88 23.57 12.64 18.71
N TRP A 89 23.04 12.43 17.50
CA TRP A 89 22.06 13.35 16.90
C TRP A 89 20.76 13.35 17.70
N PHE A 90 20.24 12.18 18.08
CA PHE A 90 19.03 12.11 18.90
C PHE A 90 19.24 12.79 20.26
N SER A 91 20.36 12.50 20.94
CA SER A 91 20.75 13.13 22.21
C SER A 91 20.76 14.67 22.11
N ARG A 92 21.48 15.23 21.14
CA ARG A 92 21.71 16.68 21.00
C ARG A 92 20.50 17.50 20.56
N HIS A 93 19.44 16.88 20.03
CA HIS A 93 18.28 17.60 19.49
C HIS A 93 17.05 17.46 20.39
N GLU A 94 16.69 18.53 21.10
CA GLU A 94 15.50 18.57 21.96
C GLU A 94 14.21 18.32 21.15
N LYS A 95 14.04 19.03 20.02
CA LYS A 95 12.88 18.89 19.12
C LYS A 95 13.06 17.69 18.19
N THR A 96 12.70 16.52 18.68
CA THR A 96 12.79 15.27 17.93
C THR A 96 11.41 14.65 17.75
N VAL A 97 11.03 14.40 16.49
CA VAL A 97 9.84 13.61 16.13
C VAL A 97 10.30 12.31 15.50
N THR A 98 9.82 11.17 16.02
CA THR A 98 10.02 9.87 15.37
C THR A 98 8.75 9.46 14.65
N VAL A 99 8.80 9.46 13.32
CA VAL A 99 7.67 9.11 12.47
C VAL A 99 7.79 7.66 12.03
N TYR A 100 6.76 6.84 12.28
CA TYR A 100 6.77 5.42 11.95
C TYR A 100 5.44 4.94 11.37
N SER A 101 5.47 3.81 10.65
CA SER A 101 4.29 3.20 10.05
C SER A 101 4.51 1.69 9.86
N GLN A 102 4.15 1.15 8.70
CA GLN A 102 4.08 -0.28 8.42
C GLN A 102 5.42 -1.04 8.57
N GLY A 103 6.58 -0.41 8.34
CA GLY A 103 7.88 -1.05 8.57
C GLY A 103 8.11 -1.48 10.03
N VAL A 104 7.50 -0.75 10.97
CA VAL A 104 7.49 -1.05 12.40
C VAL A 104 6.29 -1.94 12.76
N ASN A 105 5.09 -1.55 12.32
CA ASN A 105 3.84 -2.15 12.78
C ASN A 105 3.58 -3.57 12.22
N GLN A 106 3.97 -3.86 10.97
CA GLN A 106 3.67 -5.13 10.30
C GLN A 106 4.80 -6.16 10.52
N SER A 107 4.93 -6.56 11.79
CA SER A 107 5.94 -7.49 12.29
C SER A 107 5.35 -8.31 13.43
N SER A 108 5.88 -9.52 13.66
CA SER A 108 5.54 -10.38 14.81
C SER A 108 5.97 -9.81 16.18
N SER A 109 6.71 -8.71 16.18
CA SER A 109 7.08 -7.94 17.37
C SER A 109 6.72 -6.45 17.26
N GLY A 110 5.76 -6.10 16.40
CA GLY A 110 5.42 -4.71 16.08
C GLY A 110 5.08 -3.86 17.30
N THR A 111 4.40 -4.42 18.31
CA THR A 111 4.06 -3.70 19.55
C THR A 111 5.32 -3.30 20.32
N ASP A 112 6.29 -4.22 20.43
CA ASP A 112 7.55 -3.97 21.13
C ASP A 112 8.38 -2.91 20.42
N LYS A 113 8.43 -2.95 19.08
CA LYS A 113 9.17 -1.95 18.30
C LYS A 113 8.63 -0.53 18.53
N VAL A 114 7.31 -0.37 18.58
CA VAL A 114 6.67 0.92 18.90
C VAL A 114 7.01 1.34 20.33
N ASN A 115 6.93 0.43 21.30
CA ASN A 115 7.26 0.73 22.69
C ASN A 115 8.74 1.11 22.88
N ALA A 116 9.67 0.51 22.12
CA ALA A 116 11.09 0.87 22.17
C ALA A 116 11.34 2.32 21.74
N ILE A 117 10.62 2.77 20.69
CA ILE A 117 10.61 4.18 20.28
C ILE A 117 10.04 5.06 21.40
N ILE A 118 8.89 4.69 21.97
CA ILE A 118 8.20 5.45 23.02
C ILE A 118 9.10 5.61 24.26
N ASN A 119 9.77 4.55 24.71
CA ASN A 119 10.69 4.58 25.85
C ASN A 119 11.75 5.70 25.70
N CYS A 120 12.32 5.87 24.50
CA CYS A 120 13.32 6.91 24.25
C CYS A 120 12.74 8.34 24.38
N HIS A 121 11.50 8.55 23.92
CA HIS A 121 10.79 9.82 24.07
C HIS A 121 10.36 10.09 25.52
N LEU A 122 9.98 9.04 26.27
CA LEU A 122 9.66 9.14 27.69
C LEU A 122 10.89 9.51 28.53
N LEU A 123 12.03 8.84 28.31
CA LEU A 123 13.27 9.10 29.04
C LEU A 123 13.73 10.56 28.89
N THR A 124 13.54 11.11 27.71
CA THR A 124 13.95 12.49 27.37
C THR A 124 12.87 13.53 27.67
N GLY A 125 11.67 13.12 28.12
CA GLY A 125 10.53 14.01 28.33
C GLY A 125 10.03 14.72 27.06
N ARG A 126 10.28 14.13 25.87
CA ARG A 126 9.94 14.70 24.56
C ARG A 126 8.53 14.32 24.14
N ILE A 127 7.54 14.62 24.98
CA ILE A 127 6.12 14.34 24.73
C ILE A 127 5.29 15.59 25.06
N GLY A 128 4.20 15.80 24.31
CA GLY A 128 3.23 16.88 24.59
C GLY A 128 3.69 18.29 24.21
N ARG A 129 4.88 18.43 23.61
CA ARG A 129 5.49 19.71 23.24
C ARG A 129 5.62 19.88 21.71
N PRO A 130 5.65 21.11 21.17
CA PRO A 130 5.78 21.34 19.73
C PRO A 130 7.07 20.74 19.14
N GLY A 131 6.94 19.94 18.08
CA GLY A 131 8.08 19.31 17.41
C GLY A 131 8.71 18.16 18.19
N MET A 132 7.95 17.53 19.09
CA MET A 132 8.43 16.43 19.92
C MET A 132 7.45 15.27 19.92
N GLY A 133 7.99 14.05 19.90
CA GLY A 133 7.26 12.84 20.25
C GLY A 133 7.22 11.75 19.18
N PRO A 134 6.73 10.57 19.55
CA PRO A 134 6.46 9.49 18.63
C PRO A 134 5.20 9.82 17.81
N PHE A 135 5.25 9.66 16.49
CA PHE A 135 4.15 9.94 15.59
C PHE A 135 3.87 8.77 14.63
N SER A 136 2.76 8.07 14.86
CA SER A 136 2.34 6.96 14.00
C SER A 136 1.60 7.50 12.77
N LEU A 137 2.19 7.33 11.58
CA LEU A 137 1.50 7.59 10.32
C LEU A 137 0.53 6.46 10.00
N THR A 138 -0.75 6.81 9.92
CA THR A 138 -1.79 5.89 9.47
C THR A 138 -1.89 5.94 7.95
N GLY A 139 -1.84 4.78 7.28
CA GLY A 139 -1.87 4.72 5.82
C GLY A 139 -3.22 5.11 5.20
N GLN A 140 -4.32 4.57 5.68
CA GLN A 140 -5.65 4.86 5.10
C GLN A 140 -6.22 6.19 5.65
N PRO A 141 -6.94 6.98 4.82
CA PRO A 141 -7.43 8.31 5.19
C PRO A 141 -8.28 8.38 6.46
N ASN A 142 -8.98 7.29 6.81
CA ASN A 142 -9.87 7.23 7.97
C ASN A 142 -9.52 6.07 8.92
N ALA A 143 -8.26 5.63 8.95
CA ALA A 143 -7.86 4.54 9.85
C ALA A 143 -8.02 4.92 11.32
N MET A 144 -7.86 6.20 11.66
CA MET A 144 -8.12 6.68 13.02
C MET A 144 -9.62 6.68 13.32
N GLY A 145 -10.45 7.22 12.43
CA GLY A 145 -11.91 7.23 12.61
C GLY A 145 -12.51 5.83 12.75
N GLY A 146 -11.97 4.83 12.06
CA GLY A 146 -12.36 3.44 12.25
C GLY A 146 -12.14 2.93 13.69
N ARG A 147 -11.08 3.38 14.37
CA ARG A 147 -10.80 3.00 15.77
C ARG A 147 -11.71 3.75 16.74
N GLU A 148 -11.99 5.02 16.46
CA GLU A 148 -12.89 5.87 17.24
C GLU A 148 -14.30 5.26 17.33
N VAL A 149 -14.79 4.62 16.26
CA VAL A 149 -16.12 4.01 16.20
C VAL A 149 -16.17 2.54 16.63
N GLY A 150 -15.07 1.97 17.14
CA GLY A 150 -15.03 0.56 17.57
C GLY A 150 -14.88 -0.45 16.42
N GLY A 151 -14.23 -0.06 15.31
CA GLY A 151 -13.96 -0.91 14.16
C GLY A 151 -12.82 -1.93 14.36
N LEU A 152 -12.41 -2.19 15.61
CA LEU A 152 -11.41 -3.20 15.97
C LEU A 152 -12.08 -4.33 16.75
N ALA A 153 -11.73 -5.58 16.46
CA ALA A 153 -12.31 -6.73 17.14
C ALA A 153 -12.03 -6.75 18.66
N ASN A 154 -11.00 -6.05 19.12
CA ASN A 154 -10.57 -5.97 20.51
C ASN A 154 -10.90 -4.65 21.21
N GLN A 155 -11.72 -3.79 20.62
CA GLN A 155 -12.10 -2.50 21.20
C GLN A 155 -13.58 -2.20 20.97
N LEU A 156 -14.23 -1.64 21.99
CA LEU A 156 -15.58 -1.08 21.88
C LEU A 156 -15.54 0.32 21.25
N ALA A 157 -16.71 0.85 20.88
CA ALA A 157 -16.82 2.20 20.37
C ALA A 157 -16.32 3.26 21.38
N ALA A 158 -15.85 4.40 20.87
CA ALA A 158 -15.34 5.54 21.63
C ALA A 158 -14.16 5.21 22.57
N HIS A 159 -13.21 4.40 22.08
CA HIS A 159 -12.00 3.98 22.80
C HIS A 159 -12.30 3.37 24.17
N MET A 160 -13.34 2.54 24.23
CA MET A 160 -13.67 1.74 25.38
C MET A 160 -13.15 0.31 25.18
N ASP A 161 -12.73 -0.33 26.27
CA ASP A 161 -12.02 -1.60 26.23
C ASP A 161 -12.80 -2.71 26.94
N PHE A 162 -12.55 -3.97 26.53
CA PHE A 162 -13.26 -5.14 27.07
C PHE A 162 -12.74 -5.63 28.42
N ASP A 163 -11.53 -5.22 28.83
CA ASP A 163 -10.92 -5.55 30.12
C ASP A 163 -11.47 -4.71 31.29
N HIS A 164 -12.34 -3.74 30.97
CA HIS A 164 -13.01 -2.84 31.88
C HIS A 164 -14.53 -3.10 31.87
N PRO A 165 -15.09 -3.88 32.82
CA PRO A 165 -16.53 -4.19 32.85
C PRO A 165 -17.43 -2.95 32.80
N GLU A 166 -16.98 -1.85 33.43
CA GLU A 166 -17.65 -0.56 33.43
C GLU A 166 -17.80 0.06 32.03
N HIS A 167 -16.86 -0.22 31.12
CA HIS A 167 -16.91 0.21 29.74
C HIS A 167 -18.02 -0.51 28.98
N ILE A 168 -18.12 -1.83 29.14
CA ILE A 168 -19.17 -2.62 28.51
C ILE A 168 -20.54 -2.16 29.02
N ASP A 169 -20.68 -1.98 30.34
CA ASP A 169 -21.92 -1.54 30.95
C ASP A 169 -22.30 -0.11 30.53
N ARG A 170 -21.32 0.78 30.34
CA ARG A 170 -21.56 2.13 29.82
C ARG A 170 -22.10 2.13 28.39
N VAL A 171 -21.51 1.33 27.50
CA VAL A 171 -22.03 1.16 26.14
C VAL A 171 -23.45 0.60 26.18
N GLY A 172 -23.69 -0.41 27.03
CA GLY A 172 -25.02 -0.99 27.21
C GLY A 172 -26.06 0.01 27.72
N ARG A 173 -25.71 0.86 28.70
CA ARG A 173 -26.59 1.94 29.18
C ARG A 173 -26.88 2.96 28.08
N PHE A 174 -25.86 3.39 27.34
CA PHE A 174 -26.02 4.39 26.28
C PHE A 174 -26.94 3.90 25.16
N TRP A 175 -26.72 2.67 24.66
CA TRP A 175 -27.58 2.06 23.62
C TRP A 175 -28.83 1.38 24.17
N ASN A 176 -29.10 1.48 25.48
CA ASN A 176 -30.23 0.87 26.16
C ASN A 176 -30.40 -0.64 25.85
N THR A 177 -29.31 -1.40 25.96
CA THR A 177 -29.30 -2.84 25.69
C THR A 177 -28.37 -3.60 26.64
N SER A 178 -28.76 -4.81 27.01
CA SER A 178 -27.92 -5.75 27.76
C SER A 178 -27.08 -6.68 26.86
N ALA A 179 -27.35 -6.70 25.56
CA ALA A 179 -26.77 -7.61 24.58
C ALA A 179 -25.45 -7.08 23.98
N ILE A 180 -24.58 -6.51 24.80
CA ILE A 180 -23.23 -6.09 24.38
C ILE A 180 -22.26 -7.26 24.51
N ALA A 181 -21.35 -7.40 23.54
CA ALA A 181 -20.27 -8.36 23.61
C ALA A 181 -19.47 -8.16 24.91
N ARG A 182 -19.14 -9.26 25.59
CA ARG A 182 -18.42 -9.25 26.87
C ARG A 182 -16.93 -9.58 26.72
N ARG A 183 -16.48 -9.91 25.51
CA ARG A 183 -15.09 -10.27 25.20
C ARG A 183 -14.74 -9.83 23.78
N PRO A 184 -13.43 -9.64 23.49
CA PRO A 184 -12.94 -9.40 22.13
C PRO A 184 -13.42 -10.46 21.14
N GLY A 185 -13.67 -10.02 19.91
CA GLY A 185 -13.81 -10.89 18.74
C GLY A 185 -12.45 -11.38 18.23
N LEU A 186 -12.49 -12.19 17.16
CA LEU A 186 -11.27 -12.69 16.51
C LEU A 186 -10.62 -11.59 15.67
N LYS A 187 -9.29 -11.48 15.72
CA LYS A 187 -8.54 -10.57 14.84
C LYS A 187 -8.52 -11.13 13.41
N ALA A 188 -8.15 -10.31 12.44
CA ALA A 188 -8.35 -10.63 11.02
C ALA A 188 -7.80 -12.01 10.60
N VAL A 189 -6.53 -12.33 10.90
CA VAL A 189 -5.94 -13.64 10.54
C VAL A 189 -6.70 -14.80 11.20
N GLU A 190 -6.96 -14.70 12.50
CA GLU A 190 -7.70 -15.72 13.26
C GLU A 190 -9.16 -15.88 12.80
N MET A 191 -9.78 -14.78 12.36
CA MET A 191 -11.14 -14.77 11.81
C MET A 191 -11.21 -15.58 10.51
N PHE A 192 -10.25 -15.41 9.59
CA PHE A 192 -10.22 -16.20 8.35
C PHE A 192 -9.87 -17.68 8.59
N ASP A 193 -9.09 -17.98 9.62
CA ASP A 193 -8.88 -19.36 10.07
C ASP A 193 -10.16 -19.97 10.63
N ALA A 194 -10.93 -19.19 11.38
CA ALA A 194 -12.23 -19.61 11.90
C ALA A 194 -13.28 -19.83 10.79
N ILE A 195 -13.24 -19.02 9.73
CA ILE A 195 -14.07 -19.21 8.54
C ILE A 195 -13.68 -20.53 7.85
N GLY A 196 -12.39 -20.77 7.59
CA GLY A 196 -11.92 -22.01 6.95
C GLY A 196 -12.25 -23.27 7.75
N ALA A 197 -12.22 -23.17 9.08
CA ALA A 197 -12.61 -24.22 10.01
C ALA A 197 -14.13 -24.39 10.18
N GLY A 198 -14.97 -23.56 9.54
CA GLY A 198 -16.43 -23.63 9.65
C GLY A 198 -17.01 -23.12 10.98
N ARG A 199 -16.20 -22.47 11.83
CA ARG A 199 -16.65 -21.85 13.09
C ARG A 199 -17.37 -20.52 12.86
N ILE A 200 -16.95 -19.78 11.82
CA ILE A 200 -17.68 -18.61 11.31
C ILE A 200 -18.36 -19.02 10.00
N LYS A 201 -19.69 -18.92 9.98
CA LYS A 201 -20.53 -19.34 8.84
C LYS A 201 -20.95 -18.19 7.94
N ALA A 202 -20.99 -16.98 8.47
CA ALA A 202 -21.35 -15.77 7.73
C ALA A 202 -20.30 -14.69 7.96
N VAL A 203 -19.90 -14.01 6.88
CA VAL A 203 -19.00 -12.86 6.93
C VAL A 203 -19.54 -11.74 6.03
N TRP A 204 -19.51 -10.51 6.54
CA TRP A 204 -19.80 -9.30 5.76
C TRP A 204 -18.54 -8.45 5.64
N ILE A 205 -18.00 -8.41 4.43
CA ILE A 205 -16.79 -7.67 4.08
C ILE A 205 -17.19 -6.31 3.48
N ILE A 206 -16.77 -5.22 4.11
CA ILE A 206 -17.14 -3.86 3.69
C ILE A 206 -15.88 -3.12 3.23
N ALA A 207 -15.86 -2.72 1.95
CA ALA A 207 -14.84 -1.87 1.33
C ALA A 207 -13.37 -2.34 1.53
N THR A 208 -13.14 -3.65 1.48
CA THR A 208 -11.80 -4.26 1.58
C THR A 208 -11.67 -5.49 0.68
N ASN A 209 -10.43 -5.86 0.33
CA ASN A 209 -10.12 -6.95 -0.60
C ASN A 209 -9.15 -7.98 0.04
N PRO A 210 -9.58 -8.73 1.08
CA PRO A 210 -8.74 -9.60 1.88
C PRO A 210 -8.07 -10.73 1.10
N VAL A 211 -8.66 -11.17 -0.02
CA VAL A 211 -8.05 -12.18 -0.91
C VAL A 211 -6.74 -11.70 -1.56
N VAL A 212 -6.44 -10.40 -1.45
CA VAL A 212 -5.22 -9.79 -1.95
C VAL A 212 -4.36 -9.19 -0.84
N SER A 213 -4.97 -8.63 0.22
CA SER A 213 -4.27 -7.79 1.19
C SER A 213 -3.97 -8.43 2.55
N LEU A 214 -4.40 -9.69 2.78
CA LEU A 214 -4.07 -10.44 3.99
C LEU A 214 -2.96 -11.44 3.70
N PRO A 215 -2.12 -11.77 4.70
CA PRO A 215 -1.09 -12.80 4.55
C PRO A 215 -1.73 -14.16 4.28
N ASP A 216 -0.97 -15.07 3.68
CA ASP A 216 -1.47 -16.38 3.25
C ASP A 216 -2.77 -16.21 2.44
N ALA A 217 -2.70 -15.32 1.44
CA ALA A 217 -3.86 -14.85 0.69
C ALA A 217 -4.63 -15.98 -0.02
N ASP A 218 -3.96 -17.09 -0.33
CA ASP A 218 -4.56 -18.29 -0.92
C ASP A 218 -5.37 -19.09 0.11
N LYS A 219 -4.92 -19.18 1.36
CA LYS A 219 -5.74 -19.70 2.46
C LYS A 219 -6.98 -18.83 2.68
N VAL A 220 -6.84 -17.51 2.64
CA VAL A 220 -7.98 -16.58 2.76
C VAL A 220 -9.01 -16.82 1.65
N ARG A 221 -8.56 -16.97 0.41
CA ARG A 221 -9.41 -17.36 -0.73
C ARG A 221 -10.13 -18.68 -0.46
N ALA A 222 -9.40 -19.72 -0.05
CA ALA A 222 -9.96 -21.04 0.23
C ALA A 222 -10.97 -21.01 1.38
N SER A 223 -10.71 -20.23 2.43
CA SER A 223 -11.64 -20.03 3.54
C SER A 223 -12.94 -19.40 3.08
N LEU A 224 -12.88 -18.32 2.28
CA LEU A 224 -14.08 -17.66 1.78
C LEU A 224 -14.91 -18.55 0.83
N THR A 225 -14.25 -19.33 -0.03
CA THR A 225 -14.94 -20.31 -0.89
C THR A 225 -15.75 -21.34 -0.10
N ARG A 226 -15.32 -21.67 1.12
CA ARG A 226 -15.99 -22.64 2.01
C ARG A 226 -17.02 -22.01 2.95
N CYS A 227 -17.09 -20.68 3.03
CA CYS A 227 -17.97 -19.99 3.96
C CYS A 227 -19.44 -20.10 3.49
N GLU A 228 -20.37 -20.37 4.40
CA GLU A 228 -21.78 -20.59 4.05
C GLU A 228 -22.45 -19.31 3.51
N LEU A 229 -22.00 -18.13 3.95
CA LEU A 229 -22.47 -16.85 3.47
C LEU A 229 -21.36 -15.79 3.46
N VAL A 230 -21.14 -15.21 2.29
CA VAL A 230 -20.17 -14.13 2.07
C VAL A 230 -20.92 -12.95 1.47
N VAL A 231 -21.05 -11.88 2.24
CA VAL A 231 -21.61 -10.60 1.79
C VAL A 231 -20.46 -9.64 1.55
N VAL A 232 -20.45 -8.96 0.41
CA VAL A 232 -19.45 -7.95 0.09
C VAL A 232 -20.15 -6.64 -0.27
N SER A 233 -19.77 -5.55 0.39
CA SER A 233 -20.14 -4.18 0.02
C SER A 233 -18.93 -3.49 -0.62
N ASP A 234 -19.00 -3.15 -1.90
CA ASP A 234 -17.89 -2.50 -2.61
C ASP A 234 -18.39 -1.53 -3.70
N CYS A 235 -17.57 -0.53 -4.00
CA CYS A 235 -17.79 0.41 -5.11
C CYS A 235 -17.20 -0.09 -6.44
N VAL A 236 -16.46 -1.20 -6.42
CA VAL A 236 -15.87 -1.85 -7.59
C VAL A 236 -16.52 -3.22 -7.78
N ARG A 237 -17.16 -3.41 -8.94
CA ARG A 237 -17.87 -4.66 -9.27
C ARG A 237 -16.95 -5.90 -9.25
N HIS A 238 -15.74 -5.76 -9.78
CA HIS A 238 -14.81 -6.87 -9.99
C HIS A 238 -13.54 -6.72 -9.15
N THR A 239 -13.45 -7.51 -8.10
CA THR A 239 -12.26 -7.73 -7.28
C THR A 239 -12.14 -9.22 -6.99
N ASP A 240 -10.97 -9.65 -6.53
CA ASP A 240 -10.73 -11.03 -6.10
C ASP A 240 -11.67 -11.46 -4.97
N THR A 241 -12.05 -10.54 -4.08
CA THR A 241 -13.00 -10.83 -3.00
C THR A 241 -14.45 -10.82 -3.49
N THR A 242 -14.85 -9.89 -4.38
CA THR A 242 -16.23 -9.85 -4.89
C THR A 242 -16.55 -11.07 -5.75
N ALA A 243 -15.54 -11.70 -6.36
CA ALA A 243 -15.68 -12.96 -7.06
C ALA A 243 -16.11 -14.14 -6.17
N LEU A 244 -15.95 -14.01 -4.83
CA LEU A 244 -16.34 -15.02 -3.84
C LEU A 244 -17.62 -14.64 -3.07
N ALA A 245 -18.26 -13.53 -3.45
CA ALA A 245 -19.45 -13.05 -2.77
C ALA A 245 -20.69 -13.88 -3.16
N HIS A 246 -21.46 -14.30 -2.18
CA HIS A 246 -22.81 -14.82 -2.37
C HIS A 246 -23.80 -13.67 -2.58
N ILE A 247 -23.58 -12.55 -1.88
CA ILE A 247 -24.35 -11.30 -2.00
C ILE A 247 -23.37 -10.16 -2.23
N LEU A 248 -23.55 -9.42 -3.32
CA LEU A 248 -22.75 -8.23 -3.65
C LEU A 248 -23.64 -6.98 -3.58
N LEU A 249 -23.29 -6.06 -2.68
CA LEU A 249 -24.02 -4.82 -2.42
C LEU A 249 -23.24 -3.63 -3.04
N PRO A 250 -23.85 -2.85 -3.95
CA PRO A 250 -23.18 -1.71 -4.58
C PRO A 250 -23.05 -0.52 -3.62
N ALA A 251 -21.81 -0.16 -3.27
CA ALA A 251 -21.50 0.93 -2.37
C ALA A 251 -21.03 2.20 -3.10
N PRO A 252 -21.31 3.42 -2.58
CA PRO A 252 -20.83 4.66 -3.15
C PRO A 252 -19.30 4.76 -3.15
N ALA A 253 -18.73 5.36 -4.19
CA ALA A 253 -17.31 5.73 -4.24
C ALA A 253 -17.01 6.99 -3.41
N TRP A 254 -15.73 7.33 -3.21
CA TRP A 254 -15.32 8.46 -2.34
C TRP A 254 -16.07 9.78 -2.61
N GLY A 255 -16.23 10.19 -3.88
CA GLY A 255 -16.89 11.45 -4.22
C GLY A 255 -18.41 11.45 -4.04
N GLU A 256 -19.00 10.27 -3.82
CA GLU A 256 -20.44 10.05 -3.63
C GLU A 256 -20.78 9.86 -2.14
N LYS A 257 -19.77 9.60 -1.29
CA LYS A 257 -19.94 9.40 0.14
C LYS A 257 -20.04 10.73 0.89
N ASP A 258 -20.90 10.74 1.90
CA ASP A 258 -21.10 11.84 2.83
C ASP A 258 -20.80 11.37 4.27
N GLY A 259 -20.02 12.14 5.02
CA GLY A 259 -19.68 11.83 6.41
C GLY A 259 -18.50 12.64 6.95
N THR A 260 -17.73 12.03 7.85
CA THR A 260 -16.48 12.58 8.40
C THR A 260 -15.32 11.58 8.26
N VAL A 261 -14.10 12.10 8.18
CA VAL A 261 -12.86 11.32 8.22
C VAL A 261 -11.90 11.89 9.26
N THR A 262 -11.19 11.02 9.97
CA THR A 262 -10.18 11.41 10.96
C THR A 262 -8.79 10.95 10.54
N ASN A 263 -7.86 11.90 10.42
CA ASN A 263 -6.48 11.65 9.98
C ASN A 263 -5.54 11.28 11.17
N SER A 264 -4.24 11.07 10.88
CA SER A 264 -3.25 10.63 11.89
C SER A 264 -3.04 11.62 13.05
N GLU A 265 -3.29 12.91 12.84
CA GLU A 265 -3.15 13.93 13.89
C GLU A 265 -4.46 14.17 14.66
N ARG A 266 -5.43 13.23 14.56
CA ARG A 266 -6.75 13.29 15.21
C ARG A 266 -7.69 14.37 14.65
N ARG A 267 -7.39 14.90 13.46
CA ARG A 267 -8.22 15.94 12.85
C ARG A 267 -9.40 15.33 12.12
N ILE A 268 -10.59 15.62 12.63
CA ILE A 268 -11.87 15.29 12.02
C ILE A 268 -12.13 16.31 10.92
N SER A 269 -12.42 15.83 9.72
CA SER A 269 -12.74 16.64 8.55
C SER A 269 -14.06 16.19 7.94
N ARG A 270 -14.89 17.15 7.52
CA ARG A 270 -16.16 16.88 6.84
C ARG A 270 -15.90 16.44 5.40
N GLN A 271 -16.33 15.22 5.05
CA GLN A 271 -16.31 14.69 3.69
C GLN A 271 -17.69 14.87 3.06
N ARG A 272 -17.83 15.80 2.11
CA ARG A 272 -19.09 16.10 1.43
C ARG A 272 -19.17 15.34 0.11
N ALA A 273 -20.35 14.79 -0.19
CA ALA A 273 -20.62 14.27 -1.52
C ALA A 273 -20.60 15.42 -2.54
N PHE A 274 -19.88 15.23 -3.65
CA PHE A 274 -19.87 16.13 -4.80
C PHE A 274 -20.31 15.44 -6.09
N ALA A 275 -20.65 14.14 -6.00
CA ALA A 275 -21.27 13.35 -7.05
C ALA A 275 -22.47 12.59 -6.49
N LYS A 276 -23.43 12.26 -7.35
CA LYS A 276 -24.55 11.37 -6.99
C LYS A 276 -24.05 9.92 -6.99
N PRO A 277 -24.52 9.06 -6.06
CA PRO A 277 -24.24 7.63 -6.11
C PRO A 277 -24.58 7.02 -7.46
N ALA A 278 -23.71 6.13 -7.97
CA ALA A 278 -23.94 5.44 -9.22
C ALA A 278 -25.10 4.42 -9.11
N GLY A 279 -26.06 4.49 -10.04
CA GLY A 279 -27.18 3.56 -10.11
C GLY A 279 -27.98 3.51 -8.81
N GLU A 280 -28.14 2.30 -8.26
CA GLU A 280 -28.86 2.05 -7.01
C GLU A 280 -27.93 1.99 -5.78
N ALA A 281 -26.67 2.43 -5.90
CA ALA A 281 -25.72 2.36 -4.80
C ALA A 281 -26.24 3.09 -3.55
N LYS A 282 -26.13 2.44 -2.40
CA LYS A 282 -26.54 2.98 -1.10
C LYS A 282 -25.37 3.00 -0.12
N PRO A 283 -25.30 4.00 0.78
CA PRO A 283 -24.23 4.04 1.78
C PRO A 283 -24.16 2.77 2.63
N ASP A 284 -22.96 2.39 3.05
CA ASP A 284 -22.73 1.19 3.87
C ASP A 284 -23.56 1.22 5.17
N TRP A 285 -23.68 2.39 5.82
CA TRP A 285 -24.51 2.56 7.02
C TRP A 285 -25.99 2.28 6.75
N TRP A 286 -26.51 2.66 5.58
CA TRP A 286 -27.90 2.43 5.21
C TRP A 286 -28.17 0.93 5.04
N MET A 287 -27.23 0.21 4.41
CA MET A 287 -27.33 -1.24 4.24
C MET A 287 -27.39 -1.95 5.61
N VAL A 288 -26.56 -1.52 6.57
CA VAL A 288 -26.57 -2.06 7.94
C VAL A 288 -27.92 -1.77 8.62
N CYS A 289 -28.45 -0.56 8.50
CA CYS A 289 -29.77 -0.20 9.06
C CYS A 289 -30.90 -1.04 8.45
N GLU A 290 -30.86 -1.29 7.13
CA GLU A 290 -31.87 -2.10 6.44
C GLU A 290 -31.83 -3.58 6.84
N VAL A 291 -30.64 -4.12 7.12
CA VAL A 291 -30.49 -5.47 7.69
C VAL A 291 -31.05 -5.49 9.11
N ALA A 292 -30.67 -4.53 9.96
CA ALA A 292 -31.16 -4.43 11.33
C ALA A 292 -32.70 -4.32 11.38
N ARG A 293 -33.30 -3.50 10.50
CA ARG A 293 -34.75 -3.35 10.37
C ARG A 293 -35.45 -4.67 10.02
N ARG A 294 -34.89 -5.46 9.09
CA ARG A 294 -35.44 -6.78 8.72
C ARG A 294 -35.29 -7.83 9.82
N LEU A 295 -34.32 -7.64 10.72
CA LEU A 295 -34.14 -8.45 11.92
C LEU A 295 -35.00 -7.99 13.12
N GLY A 296 -35.81 -6.94 12.96
CA GLY A 296 -36.71 -6.44 14.02
C GLY A 296 -36.12 -5.31 14.88
N PHE A 297 -34.95 -4.78 14.55
CA PHE A 297 -34.28 -3.71 15.31
C PHE A 297 -34.47 -2.31 14.69
N GLY A 298 -35.49 -2.11 13.85
CA GLY A 298 -35.68 -0.88 13.07
C GLY A 298 -35.64 0.41 13.91
N THR A 299 -36.26 0.43 15.08
CA THR A 299 -36.32 1.59 15.96
C THR A 299 -34.96 2.02 16.50
N ALA A 300 -34.01 1.09 16.67
CA ALA A 300 -32.66 1.37 17.15
C ALA A 300 -31.69 1.83 16.02
N PHE A 301 -32.13 1.72 14.76
CA PHE A 301 -31.33 2.04 13.57
C PHE A 301 -32.05 3.05 12.65
N ASP A 302 -32.92 3.88 13.20
CA ASP A 302 -33.73 4.87 12.48
C ASP A 302 -32.95 6.17 12.17
N TYR A 303 -31.82 6.02 11.47
CA TYR A 303 -30.97 7.15 11.09
C TYR A 303 -31.39 7.72 9.73
N ARG A 304 -31.57 9.05 9.66
CA ARG A 304 -31.95 9.73 8.41
C ARG A 304 -30.73 10.06 7.53
N GLY A 305 -29.55 10.16 8.13
CA GLY A 305 -28.31 10.45 7.43
C GLY A 305 -27.08 10.47 8.33
N ALA A 306 -25.93 10.81 7.74
CA ALA A 306 -24.63 10.79 8.42
C ALA A 306 -24.55 11.75 9.63
N ALA A 307 -25.31 12.85 9.61
CA ALA A 307 -25.38 13.80 10.73
C ALA A 307 -25.97 13.16 12.00
N ASP A 308 -27.03 12.34 11.87
CA ASP A 308 -27.64 11.64 13.01
C ASP A 308 -26.64 10.66 13.63
N ILE A 309 -25.97 9.86 12.80
CA ILE A 309 -24.94 8.90 13.23
C ILE A 309 -23.76 9.62 13.90
N PHE A 310 -23.29 10.72 13.31
CA PHE A 310 -22.20 11.52 13.87
C PHE A 310 -22.56 12.07 15.25
N ARG A 311 -23.78 12.57 15.44
CA ARG A 311 -24.26 13.07 16.74
C ARG A 311 -24.31 11.97 17.79
N GLU A 312 -24.81 10.78 17.44
CA GLU A 312 -24.81 9.66 18.38
C GLU A 312 -23.38 9.25 18.76
N HIS A 313 -22.50 9.11 17.77
CA HIS A 313 -21.09 8.81 18.00
C HIS A 313 -20.43 9.86 18.92
N ALA A 314 -20.72 11.14 18.69
CA ALA A 314 -20.23 12.21 19.52
C ALA A 314 -20.79 12.13 20.96
N ALA A 315 -22.10 11.92 21.10
CA ALA A 315 -22.74 11.76 22.41
C ALA A 315 -22.14 10.59 23.19
N LEU A 316 -21.93 9.44 22.56
CA LEU A 316 -21.30 8.27 23.18
C LEU A 316 -19.89 8.58 23.68
N SER A 317 -19.11 9.34 22.90
CA SER A 317 -17.73 9.69 23.29
C SER A 317 -17.66 10.56 24.55
N GLY A 318 -18.65 11.43 24.78
CA GLY A 318 -18.74 12.26 25.98
C GLY A 318 -19.49 11.60 27.14
N PHE A 319 -20.34 10.60 26.87
CA PHE A 319 -21.15 9.93 27.88
C PHE A 319 -20.27 9.30 28.97
N GLU A 320 -20.43 9.77 30.20
CA GLU A 320 -19.65 9.34 31.37
C GLU A 320 -18.13 9.30 31.12
N ASN A 321 -17.59 10.24 30.33
CA ASN A 321 -16.15 10.31 30.07
C ASN A 321 -15.42 11.05 31.19
N SER A 322 -15.84 12.29 31.51
CA SER A 322 -15.27 13.11 32.59
C SER A 322 -13.73 13.19 32.56
N GLY A 323 -13.12 13.14 31.38
CA GLY A 323 -11.66 13.16 31.18
C GLY A 323 -10.93 11.82 31.41
N ALA A 324 -11.67 10.73 31.63
CA ALA A 324 -11.09 9.39 31.82
C ALA A 324 -10.52 8.80 30.53
N ARG A 325 -11.04 9.17 29.36
CA ARG A 325 -10.59 8.73 28.04
C ARG A 325 -10.15 9.92 27.19
N ALA A 326 -9.17 9.70 26.32
CA ALA A 326 -8.63 10.75 25.45
C ALA A 326 -9.63 11.21 24.38
N PHE A 327 -10.36 10.25 23.82
CA PHE A 327 -11.32 10.51 22.76
C PHE A 327 -12.62 11.01 23.37
N ASP A 328 -12.89 12.29 23.14
CA ASP A 328 -14.11 12.96 23.53
C ASP A 328 -14.40 14.03 22.49
N ILE A 329 -15.56 13.93 21.85
CA ILE A 329 -16.12 14.94 20.97
C ILE A 329 -17.56 15.26 21.37
N GLY A 330 -17.93 15.04 22.64
CA GLY A 330 -19.29 15.19 23.15
C GLY A 330 -19.88 16.58 22.94
N ALA A 331 -19.05 17.63 22.91
CA ALA A 331 -19.48 18.99 22.59
C ALA A 331 -20.04 19.12 21.15
N LEU A 332 -19.76 18.16 20.27
CA LEU A 332 -20.28 18.11 18.90
C LEU A 332 -21.60 17.32 18.77
N ALA A 333 -22.11 16.71 19.85
CA ALA A 333 -23.35 15.92 19.83
C ALA A 333 -24.61 16.76 19.54
N VAL A 334 -24.58 18.05 19.88
CA VAL A 334 -25.72 18.97 19.73
C VAL A 334 -25.71 19.77 18.42
N LEU A 335 -24.79 19.45 17.49
CA LEU A 335 -24.71 20.16 16.22
C LEU A 335 -26.01 20.00 15.41
N GLY A 336 -26.60 21.12 14.99
CA GLY A 336 -27.63 21.10 13.96
C GLY A 336 -27.04 20.76 12.59
N ASP A 337 -27.88 20.26 11.67
CA ASP A 337 -27.46 19.79 10.35
C ASP A 337 -26.66 20.86 9.58
N ALA A 338 -27.10 22.12 9.62
CA ALA A 338 -26.41 23.24 8.98
C ALA A 338 -24.98 23.48 9.53
N TYR A 339 -24.74 23.19 10.82
CA TYR A 339 -23.41 23.29 11.42
C TYR A 339 -22.55 22.07 11.10
N TYR A 340 -23.13 20.87 11.12
CA TYR A 340 -22.45 19.65 10.65
C TYR A 340 -21.95 19.81 9.20
N ASP A 341 -22.79 20.37 8.33
CA ASP A 341 -22.46 20.63 6.93
C ASP A 341 -21.39 21.68 6.74
N ARG A 342 -21.15 22.55 7.72
CA ARG A 342 -20.07 23.56 7.71
C ARG A 342 -18.94 23.24 8.68
N LEU A 343 -18.90 22.02 9.23
CA LEU A 343 -17.89 21.62 10.21
C LEU A 343 -16.49 21.87 9.65
N ALA A 344 -15.78 22.80 10.29
CA ALA A 344 -14.40 23.10 9.99
C ALA A 344 -13.50 21.98 10.56
N PRO A 345 -12.34 21.70 9.93
CA PRO A 345 -11.45 20.65 10.41
C PRO A 345 -10.97 20.90 11.85
N ILE A 346 -11.26 19.98 12.77
CA ILE A 346 -11.02 20.15 14.22
C ILE A 346 -10.32 18.92 14.80
N GLN A 347 -9.41 19.12 15.76
CA GLN A 347 -8.69 18.04 16.41
C GLN A 347 -9.37 17.64 17.72
N TRP A 348 -9.65 16.35 17.90
CA TRP A 348 -10.12 15.86 19.19
C TRP A 348 -8.97 15.73 20.20
N PRO A 349 -9.25 15.84 21.51
CA PRO A 349 -10.56 16.06 22.14
C PRO A 349 -11.22 17.43 21.87
N VAL A 350 -12.55 17.43 21.72
CA VAL A 350 -13.44 18.59 21.61
C VAL A 350 -14.50 18.50 22.72
N THR A 351 -14.27 19.24 23.80
CA THR A 351 -15.12 19.23 25.01
C THR A 351 -15.66 20.63 25.29
N ASP A 352 -16.57 20.77 26.27
CA ASP A 352 -17.07 22.10 26.68
C ASP A 352 -15.95 23.03 27.17
N GLN A 353 -14.87 22.47 27.71
CA GLN A 353 -13.68 23.21 28.15
C GLN A 353 -12.69 23.50 27.01
N ALA A 354 -12.79 22.75 25.91
CA ALA A 354 -11.94 22.89 24.72
C ALA A 354 -12.79 22.86 23.44
N PRO A 355 -13.71 23.82 23.23
CA PRO A 355 -14.67 23.78 22.12
C PRO A 355 -14.01 23.98 20.75
N ALA A 356 -12.80 24.57 20.72
CA ALA A 356 -11.99 24.71 19.50
C ALA A 356 -11.10 23.48 19.22
N GLY A 357 -11.20 22.44 20.04
CA GLY A 357 -10.39 21.23 19.94
C GLY A 357 -9.04 21.31 20.65
N THR A 358 -8.34 20.18 20.69
CA THR A 358 -7.09 20.01 21.46
C THR A 358 -5.93 19.67 20.53
N ALA A 359 -5.05 20.66 20.31
CA ALA A 359 -3.92 20.52 19.39
C ALA A 359 -2.91 19.45 19.82
N ARG A 360 -2.63 19.33 21.13
CA ARG A 360 -1.63 18.39 21.68
C ARG A 360 -2.18 17.66 22.89
N LEU A 361 -1.99 16.35 22.90
CA LEU A 361 -2.23 15.52 24.07
C LEU A 361 -1.00 15.53 24.98
N PHE A 362 -1.22 15.24 26.27
CA PHE A 362 -0.17 15.01 27.28
C PHE A 362 0.72 16.23 27.58
N ALA A 363 0.30 17.44 27.19
CA ALA A 363 1.04 18.67 27.48
C ALA A 363 1.12 18.99 28.99
N ASP A 364 0.22 18.40 29.78
CA ASP A 364 0.15 18.49 31.24
C ASP A 364 0.88 17.35 31.97
N GLY A 365 1.54 16.45 31.22
CA GLY A 365 2.20 15.27 31.77
C GLY A 365 1.25 14.22 32.35
N ARG A 366 -0.04 14.26 32.03
CA ARG A 366 -1.04 13.27 32.51
C ARG A 366 -1.43 12.31 31.39
N PHE A 367 -1.26 11.03 31.64
CA PHE A 367 -1.58 9.94 30.70
C PHE A 367 -2.87 9.22 31.07
N PHE A 368 -3.38 8.36 30.18
CA PHE A 368 -4.64 7.62 30.40
C PHE A 368 -4.44 6.27 31.11
N SER A 369 -3.30 6.08 31.79
CA SER A 369 -3.12 4.97 32.73
C SER A 369 -3.87 5.23 34.04
N PRO A 370 -4.15 4.20 34.86
CA PRO A 370 -4.86 4.35 36.13
C PRO A 370 -4.24 5.38 37.10
N ASN A 371 -2.91 5.49 37.15
CA ASN A 371 -2.20 6.46 38.01
C ASN A 371 -1.81 7.75 37.28
N ARG A 372 -2.28 7.94 36.04
CA ARG A 372 -1.99 9.08 35.16
C ARG A 372 -0.52 9.25 34.76
N LYS A 373 0.33 8.25 35.00
CA LYS A 373 1.74 8.22 34.58
C LYS A 373 1.96 7.38 33.32
N ALA A 374 2.85 7.79 32.43
CA ALA A 374 3.25 6.96 31.30
C ALA A 374 4.05 5.74 31.78
N ARG A 375 3.98 4.64 31.02
CA ARG A 375 4.65 3.39 31.36
C ARG A 375 5.81 3.15 30.42
N PHE A 376 7.01 2.98 30.97
CA PHE A 376 8.09 2.32 30.28
C PHE A 376 7.79 0.82 30.18
N VAL A 377 8.18 0.21 29.07
CA VAL A 377 8.05 -1.23 28.87
C VAL A 377 9.44 -1.85 28.80
N ALA A 378 9.69 -2.90 29.57
CA ALA A 378 10.92 -3.68 29.50
C ALA A 378 10.87 -4.60 28.28
N LEU A 379 11.79 -4.39 27.33
CA LEU A 379 11.73 -5.01 26.02
C LEU A 379 13.03 -5.76 25.72
N THR A 380 12.89 -6.95 25.14
CA THR A 380 13.99 -7.73 24.59
C THR A 380 13.79 -7.86 23.09
N SER A 381 14.84 -7.63 22.31
CA SER A 381 14.78 -7.77 20.87
C SER A 381 14.44 -9.21 20.46
N ARG A 382 13.50 -9.37 19.54
CA ARG A 382 13.08 -10.67 18.99
C ARG A 382 13.33 -10.69 17.49
N PRO A 383 13.97 -11.73 16.94
CA PRO A 383 14.11 -11.87 15.49
C PRO A 383 12.74 -12.08 14.84
N PRO A 384 12.64 -11.92 13.50
CA PRO A 384 11.45 -12.33 12.75
C PRO A 384 11.03 -13.77 13.07
N ALA A 385 9.73 -14.06 12.99
CA ALA A 385 9.17 -15.34 13.39
C ALA A 385 9.67 -16.51 12.53
N HIS A 386 10.00 -16.23 11.28
CA HIS A 386 10.55 -17.19 10.33
C HIS A 386 11.84 -16.66 9.73
N ALA A 387 12.97 -17.28 10.08
CA ALA A 387 14.27 -16.94 9.51
C ALA A 387 14.47 -17.60 8.12
N PRO A 388 15.26 -16.99 7.22
CA PRO A 388 15.74 -17.64 6.01
C PRO A 388 16.51 -18.94 6.31
N ASN A 389 16.45 -19.90 5.39
CA ASN A 389 17.13 -21.19 5.46
C ASN A 389 17.60 -21.65 4.07
N ASP A 390 18.15 -22.86 3.96
CA ASP A 390 18.69 -23.36 2.69
C ASP A 390 17.63 -23.48 1.57
N ASP A 391 16.39 -23.81 1.91
CA ASP A 391 15.28 -23.90 0.96
C ASP A 391 14.78 -22.51 0.52
N TYR A 392 14.75 -21.55 1.45
CA TYR A 392 14.25 -20.19 1.28
C TYR A 392 15.29 -19.16 1.76
N PRO A 393 16.36 -18.93 0.98
CA PRO A 393 17.54 -18.22 1.45
C PRO A 393 17.41 -16.69 1.51
N LEU A 394 16.36 -16.11 0.91
CA LEU A 394 16.18 -14.66 0.83
C LEU A 394 15.02 -14.20 1.72
N ALA A 395 15.11 -13.00 2.27
CA ALA A 395 14.02 -12.36 3.02
C ALA A 395 13.19 -11.41 2.13
N LEU A 396 11.92 -11.75 1.91
CA LEU A 396 10.95 -10.89 1.24
C LEU A 396 10.46 -9.78 2.17
N ASN A 397 10.51 -8.54 1.66
CA ASN A 397 9.84 -7.38 2.21
C ASN A 397 8.78 -6.86 1.23
N THR A 398 7.55 -6.62 1.71
CA THR A 398 6.48 -6.06 0.88
C THR A 398 6.27 -4.55 1.11
N GLY A 399 5.93 -3.83 0.05
CA GLY A 399 5.59 -2.40 0.17
C GLY A 399 4.71 -1.87 -0.93
N ARG A 400 4.95 -0.62 -1.31
CA ARG A 400 4.09 0.16 -2.20
C ARG A 400 4.89 0.91 -3.26
N VAL A 401 4.25 1.18 -4.39
CA VAL A 401 4.66 2.19 -5.35
C VAL A 401 3.72 3.38 -5.26
N ARG A 402 4.23 4.56 -5.62
CA ARG A 402 3.52 5.83 -5.50
C ARG A 402 2.17 5.86 -6.23
N ASP A 403 2.14 5.39 -7.47
CA ASP A 403 1.00 5.61 -8.38
C ASP A 403 -0.15 4.63 -8.18
N GLN A 404 0.08 3.57 -7.40
CA GLN A 404 -0.91 2.55 -7.12
C GLN A 404 -1.33 2.62 -5.66
N TRP A 405 -2.63 2.42 -5.42
CA TRP A 405 -3.22 2.49 -4.08
C TRP A 405 -3.79 1.14 -3.69
N HIS A 406 -3.30 0.60 -2.56
CA HIS A 406 -3.61 -0.75 -2.08
C HIS A 406 -3.71 -1.77 -3.22
N THR A 407 -4.80 -2.49 -3.34
CA THR A 407 -4.98 -3.63 -4.23
C THR A 407 -5.40 -3.21 -5.64
N MET A 408 -5.06 -1.99 -6.07
CA MET A 408 -5.30 -1.44 -7.42
C MET A 408 -6.75 -1.42 -7.91
N THR A 409 -7.75 -1.67 -7.05
CA THR A 409 -9.15 -1.76 -7.47
C THR A 409 -9.66 -0.47 -8.13
N ARG A 410 -9.16 0.69 -7.70
CA ARG A 410 -9.48 2.01 -8.28
C ARG A 410 -8.35 2.57 -9.15
N THR A 411 -7.11 2.51 -8.67
CA THR A 411 -5.95 3.12 -9.35
C THR A 411 -5.57 2.38 -10.63
N GLY A 412 -5.81 1.07 -10.71
CA GLY A 412 -5.65 0.27 -11.93
C GLY A 412 -6.62 0.64 -13.06
N LEU A 413 -7.72 1.35 -12.76
CA LEU A 413 -8.66 1.88 -13.75
C LEU A 413 -8.14 3.15 -14.45
N SER A 414 -7.13 3.81 -13.88
CA SER A 414 -6.61 5.08 -14.40
C SER A 414 -5.48 4.84 -15.40
N PRO A 415 -5.64 5.22 -16.68
CA PRO A 415 -4.57 5.08 -17.67
C PRO A 415 -3.27 5.78 -17.27
N ARG A 416 -3.40 6.94 -16.63
CA ARG A 416 -2.26 7.79 -16.25
C ARG A 416 -1.46 7.23 -15.08
N LEU A 417 -2.13 6.53 -14.16
CA LEU A 417 -1.45 5.93 -13.00
C LEU A 417 -0.84 4.57 -13.37
N ALA A 418 -1.46 3.84 -14.29
CA ALA A 418 -1.00 2.54 -14.74
C ALA A 418 0.26 2.57 -15.64
N SER A 419 0.64 3.74 -16.18
CA SER A 419 1.70 3.86 -17.18
C SER A 419 3.12 3.93 -16.65
N HIS A 420 3.34 4.39 -15.40
CA HIS A 420 4.69 4.55 -14.85
C HIS A 420 5.27 3.22 -14.34
N THR A 421 4.46 2.38 -13.71
CA THR A 421 4.86 1.03 -13.27
C THR A 421 3.77 0.05 -13.69
N PRO A 422 3.84 -0.50 -14.92
CA PRO A 422 2.76 -1.30 -15.49
C PRO A 422 2.71 -2.74 -14.96
N GLU A 423 3.86 -3.30 -14.57
CA GLU A 423 4.03 -4.72 -14.26
C GLU A 423 4.47 -4.96 -12.81
N PRO A 424 4.03 -6.07 -12.18
CA PRO A 424 4.55 -6.48 -10.88
C PRO A 424 6.04 -6.78 -11.01
N PHE A 425 6.80 -6.41 -9.99
CA PHE A 425 8.25 -6.59 -10.00
C PHE A 425 8.79 -7.05 -8.66
N VAL A 426 9.96 -7.66 -8.73
CA VAL A 426 10.83 -7.94 -7.58
C VAL A 426 12.12 -7.14 -7.73
N GLU A 427 12.44 -6.33 -6.72
CA GLU A 427 13.75 -5.70 -6.59
C GLU A 427 14.72 -6.65 -5.89
N VAL A 428 15.88 -6.87 -6.51
CA VAL A 428 16.92 -7.81 -6.08
C VAL A 428 18.28 -7.13 -6.13
N HIS A 429 19.13 -7.35 -5.13
CA HIS A 429 20.49 -6.84 -5.14
C HIS A 429 21.34 -7.52 -6.24
N PRO A 430 22.28 -6.82 -6.91
CA PRO A 430 23.09 -7.41 -8.00
C PRO A 430 23.80 -8.71 -7.65
N ARG A 431 24.31 -8.85 -6.41
CA ARG A 431 24.96 -10.09 -5.95
C ARG A 431 24.01 -11.27 -5.90
N ASP A 432 22.79 -11.06 -5.40
CA ASP A 432 21.79 -12.13 -5.30
C ASP A 432 21.23 -12.47 -6.67
N ALA A 433 21.05 -11.45 -7.54
CA ALA A 433 20.65 -11.65 -8.92
C ALA A 433 21.67 -12.52 -9.67
N ALA A 434 22.97 -12.24 -9.53
CA ALA A 434 24.03 -13.07 -10.10
C ALA A 434 24.02 -14.50 -9.53
N ALA A 435 23.91 -14.66 -8.20
CA ALA A 435 23.89 -15.96 -7.55
C ALA A 435 22.67 -16.82 -7.98
N GLN A 436 21.55 -16.20 -8.30
CA GLN A 436 20.31 -16.87 -8.70
C GLN A 436 20.09 -16.87 -10.24
N ASN A 437 21.08 -16.45 -11.03
CA ASN A 437 21.01 -16.35 -12.50
C ASN A 437 19.84 -15.49 -13.01
N LEU A 438 19.51 -14.41 -12.30
CA LEU A 438 18.43 -13.49 -12.66
C LEU A 438 18.98 -12.36 -13.55
N ALA A 439 18.28 -12.10 -14.65
CA ALA A 439 18.57 -10.99 -15.55
C ALA A 439 17.65 -9.80 -15.25
N ASP A 440 18.18 -8.58 -15.25
CA ASP A 440 17.37 -7.37 -15.16
C ASP A 440 16.35 -7.30 -16.30
N GLY A 441 15.10 -6.97 -15.97
CA GLY A 441 13.99 -7.00 -16.93
C GLY A 441 13.55 -8.41 -17.34
N GLY A 442 14.16 -9.49 -16.84
CA GLY A 442 13.67 -10.85 -16.99
C GLY A 442 12.43 -11.14 -16.14
N LEU A 443 11.90 -12.35 -16.23
CA LEU A 443 10.84 -12.84 -15.35
C LEU A 443 11.43 -13.79 -14.31
N ALA A 444 10.87 -13.75 -13.10
CA ALA A 444 11.23 -14.65 -12.02
C ALA A 444 9.99 -15.22 -11.34
N ARG A 445 10.13 -16.46 -10.88
CA ARG A 445 9.19 -17.10 -9.97
C ARG A 445 9.73 -16.99 -8.55
N LEU A 446 8.92 -16.43 -7.68
CA LEU A 446 9.16 -16.37 -6.25
C LEU A 446 8.28 -17.41 -5.57
N GLU A 447 8.83 -18.11 -4.59
CA GLU A 447 8.12 -19.13 -3.83
C GLU A 447 8.43 -19.00 -2.35
N SER A 448 7.42 -19.22 -1.52
CA SER A 448 7.55 -19.39 -0.08
C SER A 448 6.87 -20.69 0.32
N ARG A 449 6.88 -21.00 1.61
CA ARG A 449 6.07 -22.10 2.15
C ARG A 449 4.56 -21.95 1.88
N TRP A 450 4.08 -20.72 1.68
CA TRP A 450 2.64 -20.40 1.62
C TRP A 450 2.11 -20.25 0.19
N GLY A 451 2.95 -19.85 -0.76
CA GLY A 451 2.48 -19.64 -2.12
C GLY A 451 3.59 -19.29 -3.10
N ALA A 452 3.18 -18.86 -4.29
CA ALA A 452 4.09 -18.49 -5.37
C ALA A 452 3.58 -17.25 -6.11
N MET A 453 4.50 -16.53 -6.75
CA MET A 453 4.17 -15.47 -7.69
C MET A 453 5.17 -15.35 -8.83
N LEU A 454 4.76 -14.70 -9.92
CA LEU A 454 5.59 -14.28 -11.03
C LEU A 454 5.75 -12.76 -11.02
N ALA A 455 6.97 -12.28 -11.23
CA ALA A 455 7.26 -10.86 -11.29
C ALA A 455 8.40 -10.56 -12.28
N ARG A 456 8.44 -9.31 -12.75
CA ARG A 456 9.58 -8.76 -13.49
C ARG A 456 10.77 -8.54 -12.54
N VAL A 457 11.96 -8.97 -12.91
CA VAL A 457 13.17 -8.71 -12.13
C VAL A 457 13.60 -7.25 -12.33
N ARG A 458 13.92 -6.58 -11.23
CA ARG A 458 14.63 -5.29 -11.21
C ARG A 458 15.88 -5.43 -10.37
N VAL A 459 17.04 -5.34 -11.01
CA VAL A 459 18.32 -5.38 -10.31
C VAL A 459 18.63 -3.98 -9.78
N SER A 460 18.84 -3.86 -8.46
CA SER A 460 19.06 -2.57 -7.81
C SER A 460 19.99 -2.67 -6.60
N GLU A 461 20.99 -1.79 -6.53
CA GLU A 461 21.85 -1.62 -5.36
C GLU A 461 21.13 -0.96 -4.16
N HIS A 462 19.90 -0.45 -4.37
CA HIS A 462 19.08 0.09 -3.28
C HIS A 462 18.52 -0.99 -2.35
N GLN A 463 18.60 -2.25 -2.77
CA GLN A 463 18.15 -3.41 -2.03
C GLN A 463 19.33 -4.05 -1.27
N GLN A 464 19.10 -4.56 -0.06
CA GLN A 464 20.16 -5.24 0.68
C GLN A 464 20.43 -6.65 0.13
N PRO A 465 21.71 -7.10 0.14
CA PRO A 465 22.03 -8.51 -0.07
C PRO A 465 21.25 -9.43 0.88
N GLY A 466 20.80 -10.58 0.36
CA GLY A 466 19.99 -11.55 1.10
C GLY A 466 18.52 -11.14 1.30
N SER A 467 18.06 -10.06 0.67
CA SER A 467 16.69 -9.57 0.79
C SER A 467 16.10 -9.18 -0.56
N VAL A 468 14.80 -9.36 -0.74
CA VAL A 468 14.07 -8.97 -1.96
C VAL A 468 12.86 -8.09 -1.61
N TYR A 469 12.45 -7.24 -2.55
CA TYR A 469 11.31 -6.35 -2.35
C TYR A 469 10.24 -6.51 -3.42
N VAL A 470 8.97 -6.61 -3.01
CA VAL A 470 7.82 -6.70 -3.93
C VAL A 470 6.72 -5.73 -3.50
N PRO A 471 6.18 -4.89 -4.40
CA PRO A 471 5.00 -4.10 -4.09
C PRO A 471 3.72 -4.96 -4.08
N MET A 472 2.87 -4.80 -3.05
CA MET A 472 1.66 -5.61 -2.82
C MET A 472 0.47 -5.35 -3.78
N HIS A 473 0.66 -4.56 -4.83
CA HIS A 473 -0.45 -3.90 -5.52
C HIS A 473 -1.26 -4.81 -6.44
N TRP A 474 -0.60 -5.70 -7.17
CA TRP A 474 -1.22 -6.50 -8.21
C TRP A 474 -2.10 -7.60 -7.63
N ASN A 475 -3.19 -7.87 -8.35
CA ASN A 475 -4.23 -8.84 -8.01
C ASN A 475 -4.66 -9.60 -9.26
N ASP A 476 -5.53 -10.62 -9.14
CA ASP A 476 -5.85 -11.49 -10.28
C ASP A 476 -6.72 -10.80 -11.34
N GLN A 477 -7.27 -9.61 -11.08
CA GLN A 477 -7.96 -8.78 -12.09
C GLN A 477 -6.98 -8.11 -13.07
N TYR A 478 -5.74 -7.87 -12.63
CA TYR A 478 -4.71 -7.14 -13.38
C TYR A 478 -3.48 -7.97 -13.69
N ALA A 479 -3.12 -8.98 -12.90
CA ALA A 479 -1.98 -9.82 -13.19
C ALA A 479 -2.14 -11.24 -12.63
N ARG A 480 -1.82 -12.25 -13.44
CA ARG A 480 -1.85 -13.65 -13.02
C ARG A 480 -0.68 -13.98 -12.12
N LEU A 481 -0.95 -14.78 -11.09
CA LEU A 481 0.06 -15.23 -10.12
C LEU A 481 0.91 -14.06 -9.61
N ALA A 482 0.31 -12.91 -9.30
CA ALA A 482 1.06 -11.68 -8.98
C ALA A 482 0.74 -11.11 -7.59
N ARG A 483 -0.04 -11.83 -6.78
CA ARG A 483 -0.42 -11.42 -5.42
C ARG A 483 0.77 -11.63 -4.48
N ALA A 484 1.42 -10.54 -4.07
CA ALA A 484 2.56 -10.61 -3.15
C ALA A 484 2.20 -11.27 -1.82
N ASP A 485 1.01 -10.96 -1.27
CA ASP A 485 0.57 -11.49 0.03
C ASP A 485 0.19 -12.98 -0.01
N ALA A 486 0.18 -13.62 -1.19
CA ALA A 486 0.14 -15.09 -1.29
C ALA A 486 1.47 -15.73 -0.83
N LEU A 487 2.59 -15.02 -0.96
CA LEU A 487 3.88 -15.48 -0.43
C LEU A 487 3.96 -15.31 1.10
N VAL A 488 3.27 -14.32 1.64
CA VAL A 488 3.57 -13.76 2.97
C VAL A 488 3.11 -14.70 4.09
N ASN A 489 3.99 -14.89 5.07
CA ASN A 489 3.71 -15.70 6.26
C ASN A 489 2.59 -15.09 7.13
N PRO A 490 1.77 -15.93 7.80
CA PRO A 490 0.67 -15.47 8.64
C PRO A 490 1.09 -15.22 10.09
N ALA A 491 2.39 -15.17 10.44
CA ALA A 491 2.79 -14.91 11.83
C ALA A 491 2.34 -13.51 12.24
N THR A 492 1.81 -13.38 13.46
CA THR A 492 1.26 -12.13 13.97
C THR A 492 1.92 -11.71 15.27
N ASP A 493 1.96 -10.39 15.51
CA ASP A 493 2.28 -9.85 16.82
C ASP A 493 1.26 -10.32 17.87
N PRO A 494 1.70 -10.88 19.02
CA PRO A 494 0.79 -11.49 19.99
C PRO A 494 -0.16 -10.47 20.64
N VAL A 495 0.23 -9.20 20.74
CA VAL A 495 -0.57 -8.16 21.39
C VAL A 495 -1.57 -7.55 20.41
N SER A 496 -1.08 -7.03 19.29
CA SER A 496 -1.88 -6.30 18.30
C SER A 496 -2.55 -7.21 17.25
N GLY A 497 -2.01 -8.41 17.01
CA GLY A 497 -2.39 -9.30 15.91
C GLY A 497 -1.99 -8.79 14.52
N GLN A 498 -1.12 -7.78 14.43
CA GLN A 498 -0.58 -7.34 13.14
C GLN A 498 0.27 -8.44 12.50
N PRO A 499 0.08 -8.75 11.22
CA PRO A 499 0.87 -9.77 10.53
C PRO A 499 2.26 -9.29 10.13
N GLU A 500 3.23 -10.20 10.06
CA GLU A 500 4.61 -9.97 9.68
C GLU A 500 4.80 -9.82 8.16
N LEU A 501 4.20 -8.78 7.57
CA LEU A 501 4.25 -8.55 6.13
C LEU A 501 5.63 -8.09 5.61
N LYS A 502 6.53 -7.68 6.50
CA LYS A 502 7.83 -7.08 6.15
C LYS A 502 9.00 -8.07 6.17
N HIS A 503 8.73 -9.33 6.47
CA HIS A 503 9.74 -10.38 6.46
C HIS A 503 9.10 -11.71 6.12
N THR A 504 9.50 -12.37 5.04
CA THR A 504 9.10 -13.75 4.74
C THR A 504 10.22 -14.47 4.02
N PRO A 505 10.68 -15.65 4.47
CA PRO A 505 11.63 -16.46 3.73
C PRO A 505 11.08 -16.85 2.36
N VAL A 506 11.84 -16.58 1.30
CA VAL A 506 11.51 -16.93 -0.07
C VAL A 506 12.70 -17.50 -0.82
N GLN A 507 12.40 -18.29 -1.84
CA GLN A 507 13.30 -18.62 -2.93
C GLN A 507 12.88 -17.86 -4.18
N ILE A 508 13.86 -17.53 -5.02
CA ILE A 508 13.62 -16.90 -6.32
C ILE A 508 14.38 -17.68 -7.39
N ARG A 509 13.74 -17.92 -8.53
CA ARG A 509 14.34 -18.59 -9.69
C ARG A 509 13.95 -17.88 -10.99
N PRO A 510 14.79 -17.92 -12.03
CA PRO A 510 14.40 -17.43 -13.34
C PRO A 510 13.16 -18.16 -13.86
N TYR A 511 12.20 -17.41 -14.41
CA TYR A 511 11.09 -17.97 -15.16
C TYR A 511 11.46 -17.98 -16.64
N ALA A 512 11.91 -19.14 -17.13
CA ALA A 512 12.35 -19.33 -18.51
C ALA A 512 11.15 -19.46 -19.46
N ALA A 513 10.54 -18.34 -19.84
CA ALA A 513 9.48 -18.33 -20.84
C ALA A 513 10.00 -18.80 -22.21
N ALA A 514 9.25 -19.67 -22.89
CA ALA A 514 9.55 -20.08 -24.26
C ALA A 514 9.17 -19.00 -25.29
N TRP A 515 8.28 -18.09 -24.89
CA TRP A 515 7.85 -16.96 -25.71
C TRP A 515 7.42 -15.79 -24.83
N HIS A 516 7.53 -14.60 -25.40
CA HIS A 516 7.08 -13.34 -24.85
C HIS A 516 6.18 -12.65 -25.86
N GLY A 517 5.25 -11.85 -25.38
CA GLY A 517 4.43 -11.05 -26.26
C GLY A 517 3.69 -9.93 -25.58
N PHE A 518 3.09 -9.08 -26.38
CA PHE A 518 2.11 -8.13 -25.88
C PHE A 518 0.94 -8.00 -26.85
N VAL A 519 -0.20 -7.60 -26.30
CA VAL A 519 -1.42 -7.30 -27.04
C VAL A 519 -1.90 -5.91 -26.66
N LEU A 520 -2.25 -5.11 -27.65
CA LEU A 520 -3.01 -3.87 -27.44
C LEU A 520 -4.39 -4.06 -28.06
N SER A 521 -5.46 -3.73 -27.35
CA SER A 521 -6.82 -3.87 -27.87
C SER A 521 -7.75 -2.78 -27.33
N ARG A 522 -8.68 -2.28 -28.15
CA ARG A 522 -9.71 -1.34 -27.68
C ARG A 522 -10.67 -1.97 -26.67
N ARG A 523 -10.82 -3.29 -26.71
CA ARG A 523 -11.71 -4.07 -25.83
C ARG A 523 -10.91 -4.85 -24.79
N ALA A 524 -11.56 -5.14 -23.68
CA ALA A 524 -10.99 -6.08 -22.71
C ALA A 524 -11.03 -7.49 -23.32
N LEU A 525 -9.94 -8.22 -23.17
CA LEU A 525 -9.74 -9.58 -23.66
C LEU A 525 -9.73 -10.57 -22.51
N THR A 526 -10.27 -11.77 -22.78
CA THR A 526 -10.06 -12.96 -21.97
C THR A 526 -8.84 -13.66 -22.52
N VAL A 527 -7.70 -13.51 -21.84
CA VAL A 527 -6.44 -14.14 -22.26
C VAL A 527 -6.51 -15.65 -21.95
N PRO A 528 -6.05 -16.55 -22.84
CA PRO A 528 -6.01 -18.00 -22.60
C PRO A 528 -5.05 -18.39 -21.47
N ALA A 529 -5.24 -19.54 -20.82
CA ALA A 529 -4.46 -19.97 -19.65
C ALA A 529 -2.98 -20.26 -19.97
N GLU A 530 -2.68 -20.59 -21.24
CA GLU A 530 -1.36 -20.85 -21.80
C GLU A 530 -0.40 -19.64 -21.63
N ALA A 531 -0.94 -18.43 -21.52
CA ALA A 531 -0.20 -17.26 -21.09
C ALA A 531 -0.12 -17.22 -19.55
N GLU A 532 0.75 -18.04 -18.98
CA GLU A 532 0.94 -18.15 -17.52
C GLU A 532 1.31 -16.80 -16.88
N TYR A 533 2.20 -16.04 -17.53
CA TYR A 533 2.42 -14.64 -17.22
C TYR A 533 1.46 -13.79 -18.05
N CYS A 534 0.58 -13.05 -17.39
CA CYS A 534 -0.32 -12.12 -18.03
C CYS A 534 -0.52 -10.90 -17.13
N VAL A 535 -0.16 -9.71 -17.62
CA VAL A 535 -0.40 -8.44 -16.95
C VAL A 535 -1.27 -7.54 -17.82
N ARG A 536 -2.42 -7.12 -17.31
CA ARG A 536 -3.37 -6.22 -17.92
C ARG A 536 -3.19 -4.81 -17.38
N VAL A 537 -3.00 -3.86 -18.29
CA VAL A 537 -2.77 -2.45 -18.01
C VAL A 537 -3.82 -1.61 -18.74
N ARG A 538 -4.44 -0.68 -18.04
CA ARG A 538 -5.39 0.26 -18.66
C ARG A 538 -4.62 1.35 -19.42
N GLY A 539 -4.85 1.46 -20.72
CA GLY A 539 -4.46 2.62 -21.55
C GLY A 539 -5.63 3.58 -21.73
N LYS A 540 -5.38 4.74 -22.39
CA LYS A 540 -6.42 5.77 -22.59
C LYS A 540 -7.58 5.24 -23.43
N ASP A 541 -7.25 4.70 -24.60
CA ASP A 541 -8.20 4.20 -25.61
C ASP A 541 -8.01 2.70 -25.92
N PHE A 542 -7.24 2.00 -25.08
CA PHE A 542 -6.88 0.59 -25.25
C PHE A 542 -6.61 -0.10 -23.90
N TRP A 543 -6.53 -1.42 -23.95
CA TRP A 543 -5.97 -2.30 -22.94
C TRP A 543 -4.66 -2.85 -23.46
N ARG A 544 -3.64 -2.88 -22.60
CA ARG A 544 -2.36 -3.53 -22.87
C ARG A 544 -2.28 -4.81 -22.07
N TYR A 545 -1.85 -5.88 -22.70
CA TYR A 545 -1.55 -7.15 -22.08
C TYR A 545 -0.08 -7.46 -22.32
N GLU A 546 0.71 -7.68 -21.27
CA GLU A 546 2.05 -8.26 -21.37
C GLU A 546 1.93 -9.75 -21.05
N LEU A 547 2.48 -10.59 -21.92
CA LEU A 547 2.26 -12.03 -21.96
C LEU A 547 3.59 -12.78 -22.01
N ALA A 548 3.65 -13.93 -21.32
CA ALA A 548 4.68 -14.93 -21.52
C ALA A 548 4.17 -16.32 -21.10
N GLY A 549 4.78 -17.37 -21.61
CA GLY A 549 4.44 -18.75 -21.24
C GLY A 549 5.57 -19.73 -21.49
N HIS A 550 5.55 -20.86 -20.80
CA HIS A 550 6.53 -21.94 -20.95
C HIS A 550 6.31 -22.80 -22.19
N ALA A 551 5.08 -22.86 -22.70
CA ALA A 551 4.74 -23.60 -23.92
C ALA A 551 4.19 -22.63 -24.96
N ALA A 552 4.78 -22.61 -26.15
CA ALA A 552 4.23 -21.89 -27.29
C ALA A 552 3.00 -22.66 -27.83
N PRO A 553 1.91 -21.96 -28.22
CA PRO A 553 0.84 -22.55 -28.99
C PRO A 553 1.39 -23.19 -30.28
N ALA A 554 0.77 -24.29 -30.71
CA ALA A 554 1.17 -24.97 -31.94
C ALA A 554 0.99 -24.09 -33.20
N ASP A 555 0.04 -23.16 -33.18
CA ASP A 555 -0.29 -22.27 -34.29
C ASP A 555 -0.59 -20.85 -33.78
N TRP A 556 0.39 -19.95 -33.96
CA TRP A 556 0.28 -18.54 -33.58
C TRP A 556 -0.83 -17.79 -34.32
N PRO A 557 -0.96 -17.89 -35.66
CA PRO A 557 -2.12 -17.37 -36.39
C PRO A 557 -3.46 -17.78 -35.78
N SER A 558 -3.68 -19.06 -35.51
CA SER A 558 -4.95 -19.52 -34.92
C SER A 558 -5.15 -18.98 -33.50
N PHE A 559 -4.11 -18.99 -32.67
CA PHE A 559 -4.15 -18.42 -31.32
C PHE A 559 -4.52 -16.93 -31.33
N ALA A 560 -3.85 -16.14 -32.19
CA ALA A 560 -4.07 -14.70 -32.28
C ALA A 560 -5.45 -14.36 -32.85
N ARG A 561 -5.92 -15.10 -33.87
CA ARG A 561 -7.28 -14.93 -34.41
C ARG A 561 -8.34 -15.31 -33.37
N ALA A 562 -8.17 -16.39 -32.62
CA ALA A 562 -9.11 -16.76 -31.56
C ALA A 562 -9.21 -15.68 -30.47
N LEU A 563 -8.08 -15.05 -30.12
CA LEU A 563 -8.04 -13.96 -29.14
C LEU A 563 -8.61 -12.64 -29.68
N LEU A 564 -8.23 -12.27 -30.92
CA LEU A 564 -8.45 -10.94 -31.47
C LEU A 564 -9.63 -10.81 -32.42
N CYS A 565 -10.08 -11.87 -33.09
CA CYS A 565 -11.15 -11.86 -34.09
C CYS A 565 -12.47 -12.35 -33.51
N THR A 566 -13.23 -11.43 -32.92
CA THR A 566 -14.62 -11.64 -32.49
C THR A 566 -15.62 -11.32 -33.61
N PRO A 567 -16.84 -11.90 -33.59
CA PRO A 567 -17.92 -11.50 -34.48
C PRO A 567 -18.16 -9.99 -34.46
N LEU A 568 -18.50 -9.42 -35.62
CA LEU A 568 -18.79 -8.00 -35.79
C LEU A 568 -20.30 -7.73 -35.66
N ALA A 569 -20.65 -6.51 -35.28
CA ALA A 569 -22.02 -6.01 -35.43
C ALA A 569 -22.37 -5.86 -36.92
N SER A 570 -23.66 -5.91 -37.27
CA SER A 570 -24.11 -5.79 -38.64
C SER A 570 -23.63 -4.47 -39.29
N GLY A 571 -22.93 -4.58 -40.42
CA GLY A 571 -22.42 -3.43 -41.18
C GLY A 571 -20.96 -3.04 -40.93
N GLU A 572 -20.28 -3.60 -39.93
CA GLU A 572 -18.84 -3.41 -39.76
C GLU A 572 -18.03 -4.36 -40.65
N ARG A 573 -16.91 -3.87 -41.20
CA ARG A 573 -15.93 -4.69 -41.94
C ARG A 573 -14.64 -4.75 -41.14
N ALA A 574 -14.11 -5.95 -40.90
CA ALA A 574 -12.78 -6.12 -40.32
C ALA A 574 -11.77 -6.54 -41.40
N GLU A 575 -10.58 -5.99 -41.29
CA GLU A 575 -9.41 -6.43 -42.03
C GLU A 575 -8.42 -7.05 -41.03
N TRP A 576 -7.95 -8.25 -41.34
CA TRP A 576 -6.92 -8.94 -40.59
C TRP A 576 -5.65 -8.97 -41.41
N VAL A 577 -4.55 -8.50 -40.82
CA VAL A 577 -3.22 -8.57 -41.43
C VAL A 577 -2.29 -9.24 -40.44
N GLU A 578 -1.51 -10.20 -40.91
CA GLU A 578 -0.56 -10.92 -40.07
C GLU A 578 0.77 -11.12 -40.77
N LEU A 579 1.82 -11.29 -39.96
CA LEU A 579 3.16 -11.60 -40.39
C LEU A 579 3.70 -12.70 -39.48
N LEU A 580 4.04 -13.83 -40.07
CA LEU A 580 4.74 -14.92 -39.39
C LEU A 580 6.13 -15.06 -39.98
N ASP A 581 7.16 -14.77 -39.17
CA ASP A 581 8.54 -15.09 -39.47
C ASP A 581 8.88 -16.41 -38.78
N ALA A 582 8.75 -17.50 -39.53
CA ALA A 582 9.02 -18.85 -39.03
C ALA A 582 10.51 -19.05 -38.67
N ALA A 583 11.43 -18.35 -39.33
CA ALA A 583 12.86 -18.48 -39.07
C ALA A 583 13.26 -17.86 -37.72
N GLN A 584 12.63 -16.74 -37.35
CA GLN A 584 12.87 -16.06 -36.07
C GLN A 584 11.83 -16.42 -35.00
N SER A 585 10.85 -17.27 -35.33
CA SER A 585 9.69 -17.58 -34.47
C SER A 585 8.95 -16.32 -33.98
N ARG A 586 8.78 -15.32 -34.86
CA ARG A 586 8.10 -14.06 -34.54
C ARG A 586 6.75 -14.01 -35.23
N TYR A 587 5.75 -13.52 -34.51
CA TYR A 587 4.40 -13.40 -35.02
C TYR A 587 3.80 -12.03 -34.71
N HIS A 588 3.27 -11.37 -35.74
CA HIS A 588 2.50 -10.13 -35.61
C HIS A 588 1.09 -10.37 -36.15
N GLY A 589 0.07 -9.95 -35.41
CA GLY A 589 -1.32 -9.95 -35.86
C GLY A 589 -1.92 -8.56 -35.66
N VAL A 590 -2.63 -8.06 -36.65
CA VAL A 590 -3.21 -6.72 -36.67
C VAL A 590 -4.65 -6.80 -37.13
N ARG A 591 -5.57 -6.30 -36.29
CA ARG A 591 -6.99 -6.18 -36.63
C ARG A 591 -7.35 -4.71 -36.82
N LEU A 592 -7.85 -4.39 -38.01
CA LEU A 592 -8.38 -3.08 -38.36
C LEU A 592 -9.89 -3.16 -38.58
N LEU A 593 -10.61 -2.13 -38.18
CA LEU A 593 -12.05 -2.01 -38.44
C LEU A 593 -12.32 -0.84 -39.39
N GLY A 594 -13.19 -1.07 -40.37
CA GLY A 594 -13.61 -0.09 -41.36
C GLY A 594 -14.68 0.87 -40.83
N ARG A 595 -14.57 2.13 -41.22
CA ARG A 595 -15.59 3.19 -41.12
C ARG A 595 -15.72 3.90 -42.46
N ALA A 596 -16.74 4.74 -42.61
CA ALA A 596 -16.99 5.51 -43.84
C ALA A 596 -15.77 6.33 -44.33
N GLN A 597 -14.87 6.75 -43.43
CA GLN A 597 -13.69 7.57 -43.74
C GLN A 597 -12.36 6.79 -43.80
N GLY A 598 -12.35 5.47 -43.62
CA GLY A 598 -11.13 4.64 -43.63
C GLY A 598 -11.10 3.57 -42.53
N ALA A 599 -9.95 2.95 -42.30
CA ALA A 599 -9.77 1.92 -41.28
C ALA A 599 -8.99 2.44 -40.06
N TYR A 600 -9.39 1.99 -38.86
CA TYR A 600 -8.73 2.32 -37.61
C TYR A 600 -8.22 1.06 -36.90
N LEU A 601 -7.20 1.24 -36.05
CA LEU A 601 -6.64 0.15 -35.28
C LEU A 601 -7.60 -0.32 -34.19
N GLU A 602 -7.97 -1.60 -34.17
CA GLU A 602 -8.76 -2.19 -33.09
C GLU A 602 -7.91 -3.03 -32.14
N SER A 603 -7.01 -3.85 -32.68
CA SER A 603 -6.07 -4.61 -31.87
C SER A 603 -4.81 -5.02 -32.60
N VAL A 604 -3.75 -5.30 -31.84
CA VAL A 604 -2.50 -5.91 -32.31
C VAL A 604 -1.99 -6.95 -31.32
N ALA A 605 -1.31 -7.97 -31.84
CA ALA A 605 -0.50 -8.91 -31.07
C ALA A 605 0.92 -8.94 -31.65
N PHE A 606 1.92 -8.93 -30.78
CA PHE A 606 3.33 -9.12 -31.14
C PHE A 606 3.90 -10.20 -30.23
N ILE A 607 4.43 -11.27 -30.82
CA ILE A 607 5.00 -12.43 -30.13
C ILE A 607 6.41 -12.70 -30.66
N ALA A 608 7.32 -13.05 -29.77
CA ALA A 608 8.70 -13.42 -30.08
C ALA A 608 9.25 -14.41 -29.04
N PRO A 609 10.32 -15.17 -29.35
CA PRO A 609 10.99 -16.04 -28.37
C PRO A 609 11.75 -15.26 -27.29
N THR A 610 11.97 -13.95 -27.48
CA THR A 610 12.70 -13.08 -26.54
C THR A 610 11.90 -11.81 -26.24
N VAL A 611 12.34 -11.06 -25.22
CA VAL A 611 11.75 -9.76 -24.85
C VAL A 611 11.99 -8.65 -25.90
N SER A 612 12.70 -8.95 -27.00
CA SER A 612 12.93 -8.02 -28.12
C SER A 612 11.65 -7.82 -28.95
N LEU A 613 10.78 -6.98 -28.40
CA LEU A 613 9.44 -6.68 -28.89
C LEU A 613 9.32 -5.18 -29.21
N PRO A 614 8.47 -4.78 -30.17
CA PRO A 614 8.31 -3.39 -30.55
C PRO A 614 7.96 -2.44 -29.39
N PRO A 615 8.34 -1.14 -29.48
CA PRO A 615 8.07 -0.16 -28.44
C PRO A 615 6.56 0.10 -28.31
N ARG A 616 6.05 0.01 -27.07
CA ARG A 616 4.60 0.12 -26.81
C ARG A 616 4.07 1.53 -27.01
N ALA A 617 4.88 2.55 -26.73
CA ALA A 617 4.41 3.92 -26.64
C ALA A 617 3.96 4.48 -28.01
N TRP A 618 4.73 4.20 -29.06
CA TRP A 618 4.34 4.53 -30.43
C TRP A 618 3.08 3.78 -30.87
N LEU A 619 3.02 2.46 -30.67
CA LEU A 619 1.85 1.65 -31.03
C LEU A 619 0.58 2.10 -30.31
N ALA A 620 0.70 2.42 -29.02
CA ALA A 620 -0.37 2.99 -28.21
C ALA A 620 -0.90 4.31 -28.78
N SER A 621 -0.05 5.15 -29.36
CA SER A 621 -0.46 6.43 -29.96
C SER A 621 -1.38 6.25 -31.17
N LEU A 622 -1.26 5.14 -31.89
CA LEU A 622 -2.10 4.84 -33.06
C LEU A 622 -3.57 4.58 -32.68
N PHE A 623 -3.84 4.16 -31.43
CA PHE A 623 -5.21 3.97 -30.93
C PHE A 623 -5.97 5.29 -30.72
N ALA A 624 -5.27 6.43 -30.65
CA ALA A 624 -5.92 7.74 -30.60
C ALA A 624 -6.39 8.22 -31.99
N LYS A 625 -5.93 7.59 -33.08
CA LYS A 625 -6.23 8.01 -34.45
C LYS A 625 -7.56 7.44 -34.95
N ALA A 626 -8.33 8.28 -35.64
CA ALA A 626 -9.58 7.89 -36.29
C ALA A 626 -9.34 7.05 -37.56
N THR A 627 -8.18 7.22 -38.21
CA THR A 627 -7.77 6.47 -39.40
C THR A 627 -6.24 6.35 -39.44
N LEU A 628 -5.72 5.27 -40.02
CA LEU A 628 -4.27 5.09 -40.22
C LEU A 628 -3.84 5.42 -41.65
N THR A 629 -2.69 6.07 -41.79
CA THR A 629 -2.05 6.29 -43.11
C THR A 629 -1.42 5.00 -43.64
N ARG A 630 -1.15 4.94 -44.95
CA ARG A 630 -0.49 3.76 -45.57
C ARG A 630 0.89 3.46 -44.96
N ALA A 631 1.67 4.51 -44.66
CA ALA A 631 2.99 4.36 -44.03
C ALA A 631 2.87 3.78 -42.61
N GLU A 632 1.94 4.29 -41.81
CA GLU A 632 1.71 3.77 -40.45
C GLU A 632 1.26 2.32 -40.46
N ARG A 633 0.39 1.93 -41.41
CA ARG A 633 -0.04 0.54 -41.57
C ARG A 633 1.14 -0.37 -41.90
N ALA A 634 2.04 0.05 -42.80
CA ALA A 634 3.23 -0.72 -43.14
C ALA A 634 4.16 -0.91 -41.93
N HIS A 635 4.44 0.17 -41.18
CA HIS A 635 5.26 0.11 -39.97
C HIS A 635 4.61 -0.70 -38.83
N LEU A 636 3.28 -0.63 -38.71
CA LEU A 636 2.51 -1.40 -37.74
C LEU A 636 2.65 -2.90 -37.99
N ILE A 637 2.52 -3.35 -39.24
CA ILE A 637 2.68 -4.76 -39.62
C ILE A 637 4.14 -5.21 -39.42
N ALA A 638 5.10 -4.37 -39.80
CA ALA A 638 6.52 -4.66 -39.64
C ALA A 638 6.98 -4.65 -38.17
N GLY A 639 6.21 -4.08 -37.25
CA GLY A 639 6.62 -3.89 -35.85
C GLY A 639 7.81 -2.94 -35.69
N SER A 640 7.93 -1.94 -36.57
CA SER A 640 9.06 -0.99 -36.58
C SER A 640 8.58 0.45 -36.39
N LEU A 641 9.43 1.29 -35.79
CA LEU A 641 9.17 2.74 -35.73
C LEU A 641 9.38 3.37 -37.12
N PRO A 642 8.57 4.38 -37.51
CA PRO A 642 8.86 5.22 -38.65
C PRO A 642 10.20 5.95 -38.47
N GLN A 643 11.03 6.05 -39.52
CA GLN A 643 12.37 6.66 -39.47
C GLN A 643 12.39 8.11 -38.91
N ASN A 644 11.28 8.84 -39.02
CA ASN A 644 11.14 10.22 -38.57
C ASN A 644 10.48 10.36 -37.19
N GLN A 645 10.23 9.26 -36.46
CA GLN A 645 9.67 9.28 -35.11
C GLN A 645 10.62 8.64 -34.12
N THR A 646 11.01 9.42 -33.11
CA THR A 646 11.68 8.92 -31.91
C THR A 646 10.66 8.31 -30.97
N ASP A 647 11.00 7.19 -30.34
CA ASP A 647 10.20 6.64 -29.24
C ASP A 647 10.00 7.73 -28.18
N ILE A 648 8.73 8.07 -27.90
CA ILE A 648 8.37 9.01 -26.84
C ILE A 648 8.86 8.52 -25.48
N GLY A 649 9.24 7.24 -25.36
CA GLY A 649 9.89 6.67 -24.19
C GLY A 649 8.93 6.42 -23.02
N GLU A 650 9.43 5.73 -22.01
CA GLU A 650 8.65 5.44 -20.81
C GLU A 650 8.24 6.72 -20.07
N MET A 651 7.07 6.69 -19.43
CA MET A 651 6.60 7.82 -18.62
C MET A 651 7.49 7.98 -17.39
N LEU A 652 7.97 9.20 -17.16
CA LEU A 652 8.78 9.55 -15.98
C LEU A 652 7.94 10.33 -14.95
N CYS A 653 7.11 11.27 -15.40
CA CYS A 653 6.25 12.07 -14.52
C CYS A 653 4.77 11.84 -14.84
N ALA A 654 4.10 11.01 -14.03
CA ALA A 654 2.66 10.80 -14.14
C ALA A 654 1.84 12.07 -13.86
N CYS A 655 2.35 13.00 -13.03
CA CYS A 655 1.63 14.24 -12.70
C CYS A 655 1.33 15.14 -13.90
N PHE A 656 2.29 15.24 -14.83
CA PHE A 656 2.23 16.13 -15.98
C PHE A 656 2.35 15.39 -17.32
N GLY A 657 2.42 14.06 -17.30
CA GLY A 657 2.55 13.24 -18.52
C GLY A 657 3.88 13.40 -19.23
N VAL A 658 4.97 13.65 -18.50
CA VAL A 658 6.31 13.86 -19.07
C VAL A 658 7.03 12.52 -19.20
N SER A 659 7.61 12.25 -20.36
CA SER A 659 8.37 11.03 -20.61
C SER A 659 9.86 11.19 -20.31
N ARG A 660 10.55 10.06 -20.12
CA ARG A 660 12.01 10.00 -19.95
C ARG A 660 12.74 10.56 -21.18
N ALA A 661 12.22 10.31 -22.39
CA ALA A 661 12.80 10.85 -23.61
C ALA A 661 12.69 12.38 -23.68
N ALA A 662 11.55 12.95 -23.30
CA ALA A 662 11.37 14.41 -23.23
C ALA A 662 12.33 15.07 -22.25
N VAL A 663 12.59 14.43 -21.09
CA VAL A 663 13.58 14.93 -20.13
C VAL A 663 14.99 14.85 -20.69
N ARG A 664 15.39 13.74 -21.31
CA ARG A 664 16.72 13.60 -21.96
C ARG A 664 16.93 14.64 -23.05
N GLU A 665 15.92 14.85 -23.88
CA GLU A 665 15.97 15.84 -24.96
C GLU A 665 16.08 17.26 -24.41
N ALA A 666 15.31 17.60 -23.38
CA ALA A 666 15.42 18.89 -22.69
C ALA A 666 16.81 19.11 -22.07
N ILE A 667 17.35 18.10 -21.37
CA ILE A 667 18.71 18.14 -20.81
C ILE A 667 19.75 18.40 -21.90
N ARG A 668 19.64 17.69 -23.02
CA ARG A 668 20.59 17.79 -24.13
C ARG A 668 20.49 19.14 -24.86
N ARG A 669 19.28 19.56 -25.22
CA ARG A 669 19.02 20.75 -26.04
C ARG A 669 19.26 22.05 -25.28
N GLU A 670 18.80 22.13 -24.03
CA GLU A 670 18.89 23.35 -23.21
C GLU A 670 20.07 23.31 -22.22
N SER A 671 20.91 22.26 -22.27
CA SER A 671 22.03 22.04 -21.34
C SER A 671 21.63 22.09 -19.86
N LEU A 672 20.44 21.54 -19.53
CA LEU A 672 19.91 21.57 -18.16
C LEU A 672 20.77 20.71 -17.23
N ASP A 673 21.06 21.25 -16.06
CA ASP A 673 22.13 20.75 -15.21
C ASP A 673 21.64 20.41 -13.78
N ASN A 674 20.38 20.72 -13.48
CA ASN A 674 19.74 20.42 -12.22
C ASN A 674 18.23 20.14 -12.41
N ALA A 675 17.63 19.46 -11.44
CA ALA A 675 16.24 19.03 -11.53
C ALA A 675 15.23 20.19 -11.49
N GLU A 676 15.58 21.33 -10.87
CA GLU A 676 14.72 22.51 -10.84
C GLU A 676 14.59 23.15 -12.23
N ALA A 677 15.68 23.19 -13.00
CA ALA A 677 15.68 23.68 -14.38
C ALA A 677 14.81 22.78 -15.29
N VAL A 678 14.91 21.46 -15.13
CA VAL A 678 13.99 20.50 -15.78
C VAL A 678 12.55 20.75 -15.36
N GLY A 679 12.32 21.00 -14.07
CA GLY A 679 11.00 21.32 -13.52
C GLY A 679 10.40 22.61 -14.08
N ARG A 680 11.19 23.68 -14.26
CA ARG A 680 10.71 24.92 -14.88
C ARG A 680 10.25 24.74 -16.32
N LEU A 681 10.97 23.92 -17.09
CA LEU A 681 10.67 23.70 -18.51
C LEU A 681 9.53 22.70 -18.74
N LEU A 682 9.59 21.54 -18.06
CA LEU A 682 8.69 20.41 -18.31
C LEU A 682 7.63 20.22 -17.22
N LYS A 683 7.67 20.99 -16.12
CA LYS A 683 6.88 20.79 -14.89
C LYS A 683 7.19 19.49 -14.13
N ALA A 684 7.98 18.58 -14.71
CA ALA A 684 8.38 17.33 -14.06
C ALA A 684 9.13 17.62 -12.76
N GLY A 685 8.70 17.00 -11.66
CA GLY A 685 9.31 17.17 -10.34
C GLY A 685 8.75 18.34 -9.52
N THR A 686 7.77 19.11 -10.02
CA THR A 686 7.26 20.31 -9.32
C THR A 686 5.98 20.10 -8.50
N ASN A 687 5.23 19.01 -8.73
CA ASN A 687 3.96 18.76 -8.04
C ASN A 687 4.11 17.78 -6.87
N CYS A 688 4.48 16.53 -7.16
CA CYS A 688 4.65 15.48 -6.14
C CYS A 688 6.13 15.15 -5.87
N CYS A 689 7.06 15.80 -6.58
CA CYS A 689 8.52 15.68 -6.41
C CYS A 689 9.14 14.27 -6.58
N SER A 690 8.37 13.23 -6.87
CA SER A 690 8.84 11.83 -6.82
C SER A 690 9.55 11.35 -8.08
N CYS A 691 9.47 12.08 -9.19
CA CYS A 691 10.34 11.84 -10.33
C CYS A 691 11.67 12.59 -10.25
N LEU A 692 11.93 13.36 -9.17
CA LEU A 692 13.20 14.08 -8.99
C LEU A 692 14.42 13.16 -8.92
N PRO A 693 14.40 12.01 -8.22
CA PRO A 693 15.54 11.07 -8.20
C PRO A 693 15.92 10.63 -9.61
N GLU A 694 14.93 10.25 -10.41
CA GLU A 694 15.13 9.81 -11.79
C GLU A 694 15.63 10.96 -12.69
N ILE A 695 15.09 12.18 -12.53
CA ILE A 695 15.59 13.36 -13.25
C ILE A 695 17.07 13.60 -12.91
N ARG A 696 17.45 13.53 -11.62
CA ARG A 696 18.84 13.69 -11.19
C ARG A 696 19.74 12.61 -11.79
N ALA A 697 19.28 11.35 -11.83
CA ALA A 697 20.01 10.25 -12.46
C ALA A 697 20.22 10.47 -13.98
N LEU A 698 19.21 10.97 -14.69
CA LEU A 698 19.33 11.31 -16.12
C LEU A 698 20.31 12.46 -16.37
N ILE A 699 20.32 13.47 -15.50
CA ILE A 699 21.28 14.58 -15.55
C ILE A 699 22.70 14.05 -15.30
N ALA A 700 22.89 13.23 -14.27
CA ALA A 700 24.18 12.63 -13.95
C ALA A 700 24.71 11.77 -15.11
N SER A 701 23.84 10.95 -15.72
CA SER A 701 24.17 10.13 -16.88
C SER A 701 24.59 10.98 -18.10
N ALA A 702 23.88 12.08 -18.36
CA ALA A 702 24.20 13.01 -19.46
C ALA A 702 25.52 13.78 -19.23
N ARG A 703 25.93 13.99 -17.96
CA ARG A 703 27.22 14.60 -17.61
C ARG A 703 28.37 13.60 -17.71
N GLY A 704 28.17 12.35 -17.28
CA GLY A 704 29.19 11.29 -17.39
C GLY A 704 29.60 10.99 -18.82
N THR A 705 28.71 11.19 -19.80
CA THR A 705 29.01 11.03 -21.24
C THR A 705 29.86 12.17 -21.83
N LYS A 706 29.98 13.33 -21.17
CA LYS A 706 30.81 14.45 -21.66
C LYS A 706 32.29 14.35 -21.27
N HIS A 707 32.67 13.48 -20.33
CA HIS A 707 34.08 13.27 -19.92
C HIS A 707 34.73 12.04 -20.55
N ALA A 708 34.00 11.27 -21.36
CA ALA A 708 34.50 10.10 -22.07
C ALA A 708 34.57 10.30 -23.61
N ALA A 709 34.43 11.54 -24.08
CA ALA A 709 34.46 11.91 -25.50
C ALA A 709 35.61 12.88 -25.79
#